data_AF-A0A521UAZ0-F1
#
_entry.id   AF-A0A521UAZ0-F1
#
_cell.length_a   1.000
_cell.length_b   1.000
_cell.length_c   1.000
_cell.angle_alpha   90.00
_cell.angle_beta   90.00
_cell.angle_gamma   90.00
#
_symmetry.space_group_name_H-M   'P 1'
#
loop_
_entity.id
_entity.type
_entity.pdbx_description
1 polymer ?
#
loop_
_entity_poly.entity_id
_entity_poly.type
_entity_poly.pdbx_seq_one_letter_code
_entity_poly.pdbx_strand_id
1 'polypeptide(L)'
;MTETVDASAIRRALDQSRGQRTQITRGAPLPIDTAHVVGACPNCGHLGATILGFPDPPYAGPQGQPRYRGAKELTKFVEELFKNPPPLPAAEDPSEPSKTVGQPPNWKGLCVCGAKIMPPQPDPRTGEMVSVEGATPRRVCGVRFIKAMPGSGAELVVEALSGGDGGVPFTDGVVIRTRLLRAPLDGAETEVSDTVDDETIEKTFGRPLTLAKTWKIALDAAAKGEEVIKEVEPGYWIWAGPKEDAGLEQRVKDLVGDDKQKAAFPLAMLPQMAPMPQGPAFPQWAYEHSEAIQKGELRAGVVMDQSATRKLLQGQMERVGLGWQEQNDGMVLVATAGELLWPMEVPIVALGAAHLGWFLGETTAAAVGETMARITEVKRFADAVRAERPEITFQAQGTQLIPKRADGTLGRALNLMDMPFRMPPGSKDFKREIRFACDELPKNLDPTRWCPCGDKAWVCARIFPARVVEQFKQATQGKSPKIIEQWNDALLVAVISDDRHVRIPTQEELEGAGLKGDIFDRRLAEELPNSIFAVDVSMHEDKNQKRALLAFGPLVASVVINDHLISALHGACGKPLRGDEVSAVVTTPNVICLHEPGFDDDRLEQVLDMGAAMDGLPADVKPPFDLSWDVSLTAAPVGRFVNLNPAPPGQGPQQGPQAQAQAPRGR
;
A
#
# COMPACT_ATOMS: atom_id res chain seq x y z
N MET A 1 -48.89 -2.07 9.46
CA MET A 1 -48.60 -3.35 10.16
C MET A 1 -47.46 -4.00 9.40
N THR A 2 -46.22 -4.12 9.88
CA THR A 2 -45.69 -4.22 11.25
C THR A 2 -44.72 -3.06 11.58
N GLU A 3 -45.10 -2.15 12.48
CA GLU A 3 -44.24 -1.04 12.92
C GLU A 3 -43.22 -1.46 13.99
N THR A 4 -43.38 -2.65 14.55
CA THR A 4 -42.54 -3.16 15.63
C THR A 4 -41.93 -4.51 15.26
N VAL A 5 -40.64 -4.64 15.53
CA VAL A 5 -39.84 -5.86 15.41
C VAL A 5 -39.46 -6.31 16.81
N ASP A 6 -39.33 -7.61 17.04
CA ASP A 6 -38.89 -8.13 18.33
C ASP A 6 -37.47 -7.63 18.68
N ALA A 7 -37.38 -6.74 19.68
CA ALA A 7 -36.13 -6.20 20.18
C ALA A 7 -35.12 -7.29 20.58
N SER A 8 -35.61 -8.43 21.09
CA SER A 8 -34.75 -9.55 21.46
C SER A 8 -34.18 -10.27 20.23
N ALA A 9 -34.89 -10.29 19.10
CA ALA A 9 -34.38 -10.81 17.83
C ALA A 9 -33.27 -9.91 17.27
N ILE A 10 -33.41 -8.59 17.38
CA ILE A 10 -32.38 -7.63 16.94
C ILE A 10 -31.12 -7.75 17.78
N ARG A 11 -31.25 -7.80 19.12
CA ARG A 11 -30.11 -8.01 20.01
C ARG A 11 -29.42 -9.35 19.74
N ARG A 12 -30.18 -10.43 19.53
CA ARG A 12 -29.60 -11.73 19.11
C ARG A 12 -28.87 -11.65 17.78
N ALA A 13 -29.37 -10.89 16.79
CA ALA A 13 -28.69 -10.72 15.51
C ALA A 13 -27.38 -9.92 15.68
N LEU A 14 -27.39 -8.87 16.51
CA LEU A 14 -26.18 -8.12 16.89
C LEU A 14 -25.21 -9.00 17.70
N ASP A 15 -25.69 -9.88 18.57
CA ASP A 15 -24.83 -10.78 19.35
C ASP A 15 -24.26 -11.92 18.49
N GLN A 16 -25.04 -12.49 17.56
CA GLN A 16 -24.57 -13.52 16.63
C GLN A 16 -23.39 -13.04 15.77
N SER A 17 -23.39 -11.76 15.42
CA SER A 17 -22.28 -11.14 14.69
C SER A 17 -20.97 -11.08 15.50
N ARG A 18 -21.00 -11.23 16.83
CA ARG A 18 -19.80 -11.46 17.68
C ARG A 18 -19.07 -12.75 17.29
N GLY A 19 -19.81 -13.81 16.99
CA GLY A 19 -19.24 -15.10 16.54
C GLY A 19 -18.73 -15.08 15.10
N GLN A 20 -19.18 -14.12 14.28
CA GLN A 20 -18.69 -13.90 12.92
C GLN A 20 -17.45 -13.00 12.87
N ARG A 21 -17.19 -12.22 13.93
CA ARG A 21 -15.93 -11.51 14.09
C ARG A 21 -14.75 -12.46 14.00
N THR A 22 -14.83 -13.62 14.64
CA THR A 22 -13.84 -14.71 14.54
C THR A 22 -13.72 -15.31 13.13
N GLN A 23 -14.69 -15.10 12.23
CA GLN A 23 -14.59 -15.50 10.82
C GLN A 23 -13.98 -14.41 9.93
N ILE A 24 -14.21 -13.13 10.22
CA ILE A 24 -13.57 -12.00 9.53
C ILE A 24 -12.11 -11.85 9.97
N THR A 25 -11.82 -12.08 11.25
CA THR A 25 -10.46 -12.06 11.82
C THR A 25 -9.71 -13.38 11.63
N ARG A 26 -10.29 -14.38 10.96
CA ARG A 26 -9.65 -15.70 10.74
C ARG A 26 -8.43 -15.65 9.81
N GLY A 27 -8.09 -14.48 9.27
CA GLY A 27 -6.86 -14.23 8.52
C GLY A 27 -6.27 -12.81 8.68
N ALA A 28 -6.83 -11.96 9.54
CA ALA A 28 -6.36 -10.58 9.72
C ALA A 28 -6.19 -10.26 11.21
N PRO A 29 -4.96 -9.98 11.67
CA PRO A 29 -4.72 -9.39 12.99
C PRO A 29 -5.53 -8.13 13.22
N LEU A 30 -6.02 -7.99 14.46
CA LEU A 30 -6.57 -6.75 15.01
C LEU A 30 -5.58 -5.59 14.74
N PRO A 31 -6.03 -4.35 14.43
CA PRO A 31 -7.27 -3.74 14.89
C PRO A 31 -8.18 -3.33 13.72
N ILE A 32 -9.07 -4.23 13.30
CA ILE A 32 -10.15 -3.87 12.38
C ILE A 32 -11.30 -3.31 13.21
N ASP A 33 -11.60 -2.01 13.04
CA ASP A 33 -12.87 -1.47 13.50
C ASP A 33 -13.99 -2.15 12.71
N THR A 34 -15.07 -2.52 13.40
CA THR A 34 -16.20 -3.20 12.74
C THR A 34 -17.51 -2.55 13.11
N ALA A 35 -18.41 -2.43 12.14
CA ALA A 35 -19.80 -2.06 12.39
C ALA A 35 -20.70 -3.21 11.97
N HIS A 36 -21.46 -3.72 12.92
CA HIS A 36 -22.48 -4.73 12.69
C HIS A 36 -23.82 -4.03 12.60
N VAL A 37 -24.43 -4.03 11.42
CA VAL A 37 -25.64 -3.28 11.12
C VAL A 37 -26.78 -4.27 10.89
N VAL A 38 -27.88 -4.10 11.62
CA VAL A 38 -29.08 -4.91 11.50
C VAL A 38 -30.25 -4.03 11.10
N GLY A 39 -31.01 -4.44 10.09
CA GLY A 39 -32.18 -3.71 9.62
C GLY A 39 -33.34 -4.62 9.25
N ALA A 40 -34.55 -4.05 9.29
CA ALA A 40 -35.79 -4.77 9.05
C ALA A 40 -36.44 -4.35 7.73
N CYS A 41 -37.01 -5.33 7.03
CA CYS A 41 -37.76 -5.08 5.80
C CYS A 41 -39.01 -4.24 6.15
N PRO A 42 -39.22 -3.07 5.53
CA PRO A 42 -40.40 -2.24 5.83
C PRO A 42 -41.73 -2.92 5.50
N ASN A 43 -41.72 -3.90 4.60
CA ASN A 43 -42.92 -4.61 4.15
C ASN A 43 -43.31 -5.80 5.05
N CYS A 44 -42.34 -6.55 5.58
CA CYS A 44 -42.60 -7.80 6.31
C CYS A 44 -41.86 -7.95 7.64
N GLY A 45 -41.02 -6.99 8.02
CA GLY A 45 -40.22 -7.05 9.25
C GLY A 45 -39.01 -7.99 9.20
N HIS A 46 -38.80 -8.74 8.10
CA HIS A 46 -37.68 -9.70 8.00
C HIS A 46 -36.33 -9.02 8.16
N LEU A 47 -35.52 -9.54 9.08
CA LEU A 47 -34.22 -8.98 9.44
C LEU A 47 -33.16 -9.36 8.41
N GLY A 48 -32.35 -8.37 8.03
CA GLY A 48 -31.09 -8.55 7.32
C GLY A 48 -29.95 -7.93 8.12
N ALA A 49 -28.73 -8.38 7.87
CA ALA A 49 -27.56 -7.90 8.56
C ALA A 49 -26.34 -7.84 7.65
N THR A 50 -25.45 -6.90 7.93
CA THR A 50 -24.14 -6.79 7.30
C THR A 50 -23.11 -6.46 8.35
N ILE A 51 -21.91 -7.02 8.16
CA ILE A 51 -20.73 -6.60 8.88
C ILE A 51 -19.88 -5.75 7.94
N LEU A 52 -19.62 -4.52 8.37
CA LEU A 52 -18.66 -3.63 7.73
C LEU A 52 -17.33 -3.80 8.46
N GLY A 53 -16.35 -4.37 7.75
CA GLY A 53 -14.95 -4.31 8.14
C GLY A 53 -14.34 -3.02 7.66
N PHE A 54 -13.65 -2.31 8.55
CA PHE A 54 -12.93 -1.10 8.21
C PHE A 54 -11.43 -1.44 8.21
N PRO A 55 -10.86 -1.80 7.03
CA PRO A 55 -9.49 -2.28 6.93
C PRO A 55 -8.49 -1.21 7.37
N ASP A 56 -8.86 0.06 7.22
CA ASP A 56 -8.16 1.19 7.83
C ASP A 56 -8.83 1.51 9.19
N PRO A 57 -8.11 1.35 10.33
CA PRO A 57 -8.42 2.06 11.58
C PRO A 57 -8.73 3.52 11.26
N PRO A 58 -9.49 4.23 12.11
CA PRO A 58 -10.74 4.94 11.80
C PRO A 58 -10.74 6.04 10.75
N TYR A 59 -9.79 6.08 9.82
CA TYR A 59 -9.43 7.30 9.12
C TYR A 59 -9.56 7.27 7.60
N ALA A 60 -10.01 6.18 6.98
CA ALA A 60 -10.41 6.19 5.57
C ALA A 60 -11.92 6.45 5.42
N GLY A 61 -12.32 7.72 5.50
CA GLY A 61 -13.59 8.23 4.96
C GLY A 61 -13.50 8.54 3.46
N PRO A 62 -14.58 9.03 2.83
CA PRO A 62 -14.52 9.56 1.47
C PRO A 62 -13.39 10.59 1.36
N GLN A 63 -12.61 10.55 0.28
CA GLN A 63 -11.51 11.50 0.00
C GLN A 63 -10.34 11.48 1.01
N GLY A 64 -10.17 10.39 1.77
CA GLY A 64 -8.99 10.21 2.63
C GLY A 64 -8.98 11.06 3.90
N GLN A 65 -10.16 11.46 4.41
CA GLN A 65 -10.30 12.12 5.71
C GLN A 65 -10.69 11.14 6.83
N PRO A 66 -10.37 11.45 8.10
CA PRO A 66 -10.80 10.65 9.25
C PRO A 66 -12.30 10.34 9.24
N ARG A 67 -12.73 9.08 9.49
CA ARG A 67 -14.16 8.80 9.76
C ARG A 67 -14.58 9.42 11.09
N TYR A 68 -13.70 9.33 12.10
CA TYR A 68 -13.88 9.96 13.40
C TYR A 68 -12.55 10.11 14.15
N ARG A 69 -12.42 11.18 14.93
CA ARG A 69 -11.28 11.47 15.82
C ARG A 69 -11.67 11.40 17.30
N GLY A 70 -12.93 11.66 17.63
CA GLY A 70 -13.43 11.64 19.01
C GLY A 70 -14.86 11.13 19.09
N ALA A 71 -15.36 11.02 20.32
CA ALA A 71 -16.68 10.47 20.63
C ALA A 71 -17.80 11.13 19.84
N LYS A 72 -17.78 12.47 19.72
CA LYS A 72 -18.78 13.23 18.95
C LYS A 72 -18.82 12.84 17.47
N GLU A 73 -17.66 12.66 16.85
CA GLU A 73 -17.57 12.28 15.44
C GLU A 73 -17.95 10.80 15.27
N LEU A 74 -17.59 9.93 16.22
CA LEU A 74 -18.01 8.52 16.22
C LEU A 74 -19.54 8.38 16.33
N THR A 75 -20.18 9.16 17.21
CA THR A 75 -21.65 9.18 17.32
C THR A 75 -22.31 9.59 16.02
N LYS A 76 -21.81 10.65 15.36
CA LYS A 76 -22.30 11.06 14.04
C LYS A 76 -22.12 9.96 12.99
N PHE A 77 -20.98 9.27 13.00
CA PHE A 77 -20.72 8.16 12.10
C PHE A 77 -21.72 7.01 12.31
N VAL A 78 -21.99 6.66 13.57
CA VAL A 78 -23.00 5.63 13.91
C VAL A 78 -24.40 6.07 13.48
N GLU A 79 -24.79 7.32 13.71
CA GLU A 79 -26.07 7.87 13.23
C GLU A 79 -26.18 7.86 11.70
N GLU A 80 -25.08 8.08 10.99
CA GLU A 80 -25.04 8.05 9.53
C GLU A 80 -25.34 6.64 8.99
N LEU A 81 -24.89 5.59 9.68
CA LEU A 81 -25.24 4.21 9.32
C LEU A 81 -26.75 3.94 9.42
N PHE A 82 -27.47 4.64 10.30
CA PHE A 82 -28.94 4.53 10.36
C PHE A 82 -29.62 5.25 9.19
N LYS A 83 -29.10 6.41 8.80
CA LYS A 83 -29.67 7.25 7.73
C LYS A 83 -29.37 6.69 6.34
N ASN A 84 -28.13 6.24 6.13
CA ASN A 84 -27.61 5.76 4.86
C ASN A 84 -27.01 4.36 5.03
N PRO A 85 -27.85 3.32 5.25
CA PRO A 85 -27.35 1.99 5.53
C PRO A 85 -26.67 1.34 4.33
N PRO A 86 -25.69 0.45 4.57
CA PRO A 86 -25.17 -0.42 3.53
C PRO A 86 -26.24 -1.41 3.03
N PRO A 87 -25.95 -2.22 2.00
CA PRO A 87 -26.75 -3.40 1.71
C PRO A 87 -26.85 -4.29 2.95
N LEU A 88 -28.06 -4.74 3.28
CA LEU A 88 -28.33 -5.58 4.45
C LEU A 88 -29.03 -6.86 3.98
N PRO A 89 -28.36 -7.86 3.40
CA PRO A 89 -29.00 -9.09 2.96
C PRO A 89 -29.38 -10.00 4.14
N ALA A 90 -30.31 -10.93 3.90
CA ALA A 90 -30.65 -12.03 4.79
C ALA A 90 -30.37 -13.36 4.08
N ALA A 91 -30.17 -14.44 4.85
CA ALA A 91 -29.84 -15.76 4.29
C ALA A 91 -30.95 -16.30 3.36
N GLU A 92 -32.21 -15.94 3.64
CA GLU A 92 -33.39 -16.35 2.90
C GLU A 92 -33.71 -15.42 1.71
N ASP A 93 -32.96 -14.34 1.53
CA ASP A 93 -33.20 -13.44 0.42
C ASP A 93 -32.76 -14.07 -0.91
N PRO A 94 -33.48 -13.81 -2.02
CA PRO A 94 -33.11 -14.33 -3.34
C PRO A 94 -31.68 -13.96 -3.72
N SER A 95 -30.89 -14.98 -4.10
CA SER A 95 -29.51 -14.83 -4.54
C SER A 95 -29.20 -15.67 -5.78
N GLU A 96 -28.14 -15.30 -6.49
CA GLU A 96 -27.56 -16.12 -7.57
C GLU A 96 -26.45 -17.03 -7.01
N PRO A 97 -26.34 -18.26 -7.52
CA PRO A 97 -25.23 -19.14 -7.16
C PRO A 97 -23.90 -18.46 -7.49
N SER A 98 -22.92 -18.64 -6.60
CA SER A 98 -21.59 -18.09 -6.79
C SER A 98 -20.94 -18.64 -8.07
N LYS A 99 -20.30 -17.74 -8.83
CA LYS A 99 -19.52 -18.11 -10.01
C LYS A 99 -18.14 -18.70 -9.65
N THR A 100 -17.74 -18.60 -8.39
CA THR A 100 -16.41 -19.00 -7.91
C THR A 100 -16.53 -19.81 -6.63
N VAL A 101 -15.83 -20.94 -6.53
CA VAL A 101 -15.83 -21.76 -5.31
C VAL A 101 -15.31 -20.93 -4.14
N GLY A 102 -16.10 -20.81 -3.07
CA GLY A 102 -15.75 -20.04 -1.87
C GLY A 102 -16.27 -18.60 -1.82
N GLN A 103 -16.84 -18.07 -2.90
CA GLN A 103 -17.54 -16.78 -2.85
C GLN A 103 -19.00 -16.95 -2.35
N PRO A 104 -19.51 -16.00 -1.54
CA PRO A 104 -20.90 -16.01 -1.12
C PRO A 104 -21.84 -15.77 -2.33
N PRO A 105 -23.10 -16.28 -2.28
CA PRO A 105 -24.11 -16.02 -3.30
C PRO A 105 -24.35 -14.51 -3.51
N ASN A 106 -24.58 -14.10 -4.76
CA ASN A 106 -24.86 -12.70 -5.08
C ASN A 106 -26.33 -12.36 -4.80
N TRP A 107 -26.59 -11.54 -3.80
CA TRP A 107 -27.95 -11.10 -3.46
C TRP A 107 -28.57 -10.22 -4.56
N LYS A 108 -29.86 -10.44 -4.84
CA LYS A 108 -30.60 -9.77 -5.93
C LYS A 108 -31.26 -8.45 -5.55
N GLY A 109 -31.06 -7.93 -4.34
CA GLY A 109 -31.74 -6.72 -3.87
C GLY A 109 -33.23 -6.92 -3.59
N LEU A 110 -33.65 -8.16 -3.34
CA LEU A 110 -35.03 -8.52 -3.01
C LEU A 110 -35.08 -9.12 -1.61
N CYS A 111 -36.15 -8.82 -0.87
CA CYS A 111 -36.49 -9.56 0.34
C CYS A 111 -37.19 -10.88 -0.03
N VAL A 112 -37.14 -11.86 0.89
CA VAL A 112 -37.96 -13.10 0.81
C VAL A 112 -39.46 -12.83 0.56
N CYS A 113 -40.01 -11.70 1.00
CA CYS A 113 -41.40 -11.31 0.73
C CYS A 113 -41.64 -10.73 -0.68
N GLY A 114 -40.62 -10.65 -1.54
CA GLY A 114 -40.69 -10.08 -2.88
C GLY A 114 -40.50 -8.55 -2.95
N ALA A 115 -40.41 -7.85 -1.80
CA ALA A 115 -40.13 -6.42 -1.78
C ALA A 115 -38.72 -6.12 -2.30
N LYS A 116 -38.59 -5.07 -3.11
CA LYS A 116 -37.30 -4.58 -3.57
C LYS A 116 -36.63 -3.81 -2.44
N ILE A 117 -35.57 -4.38 -1.88
CA ILE A 117 -34.81 -3.81 -0.77
C ILE A 117 -33.46 -3.42 -1.35
N MET A 118 -33.29 -2.16 -1.70
CA MET A 118 -31.98 -1.64 -2.13
C MET A 118 -31.69 -0.36 -1.36
N PRO A 119 -30.48 -0.21 -0.78
CA PRO A 119 -30.05 1.06 -0.23
C PRO A 119 -29.88 2.10 -1.35
N PRO A 120 -30.05 3.40 -1.04
CA PRO A 120 -29.68 4.47 -1.96
C PRO A 120 -28.24 4.26 -2.45
N GLN A 121 -27.99 4.54 -3.73
CA GLN A 121 -26.67 4.38 -4.34
C GLN A 121 -26.13 5.76 -4.72
N PRO A 122 -24.84 6.05 -4.50
CA PRO A 122 -24.25 7.29 -4.99
C PRO A 122 -24.29 7.32 -6.52
N ASP A 123 -24.77 8.40 -7.11
CA ASP A 123 -24.66 8.65 -8.53
C ASP A 123 -23.18 8.78 -8.89
N PRO A 124 -22.64 7.99 -9.82
CA PRO A 124 -21.21 8.01 -10.16
C PRO A 124 -20.74 9.33 -10.80
N ARG A 125 -21.65 10.22 -11.20
CA ARG A 125 -21.35 11.53 -11.80
C ARG A 125 -21.48 12.68 -10.80
N THR A 126 -22.45 12.61 -9.90
CA THR A 126 -22.74 13.72 -8.95
C THR A 126 -22.36 13.41 -7.51
N GLY A 127 -22.19 12.13 -7.16
CA GLY A 127 -21.99 11.66 -5.79
C GLY A 127 -23.25 11.72 -4.92
N GLU A 128 -24.38 12.19 -5.45
CA GLU A 128 -25.64 12.27 -4.71
C GLU A 128 -26.26 10.89 -4.52
N MET A 129 -26.86 10.63 -3.35
CA MET A 129 -27.52 9.35 -3.08
C MET A 129 -28.85 9.29 -3.83
N VAL A 130 -28.92 8.43 -4.85
CA VAL A 130 -30.12 8.22 -5.66
C VAL A 130 -30.86 6.97 -5.19
N SER A 131 -32.15 7.10 -4.95
CA SER A 131 -33.03 5.96 -4.65
C SER A 131 -33.45 5.25 -5.93
N VAL A 132 -33.52 3.92 -5.89
CA VAL A 132 -34.06 3.16 -7.01
C VAL A 132 -35.57 3.15 -6.92
N GLU A 133 -36.24 3.48 -8.02
CA GLU A 133 -37.70 3.50 -8.09
C GLU A 133 -38.31 2.15 -7.63
N GLY A 134 -39.29 2.24 -6.73
CA GLY A 134 -39.96 1.09 -6.11
C GLY A 134 -39.13 0.31 -5.09
N ALA A 135 -37.90 0.70 -4.80
CA ALA A 135 -37.10 0.10 -3.74
C ALA A 135 -37.34 0.79 -2.39
N THR A 136 -37.48 0.01 -1.32
CA THR A 136 -37.50 0.54 0.04
C THR A 136 -36.42 -0.15 0.85
N PRO A 137 -35.33 0.54 1.24
CA PRO A 137 -34.24 -0.09 1.97
C PRO A 137 -34.70 -0.70 3.29
N ARG A 138 -33.98 -1.71 3.76
CA ARG A 138 -34.12 -2.20 5.13
C ARG A 138 -33.79 -1.04 6.06
N ARG A 139 -34.71 -0.72 6.96
CA ARG A 139 -34.53 0.35 7.92
C ARG A 139 -33.73 -0.18 9.09
N VAL A 140 -32.67 0.52 9.46
CA VAL A 140 -31.76 0.08 10.53
C VAL A 140 -32.50 0.07 11.85
N CYS A 141 -32.38 -1.03 12.58
CA CYS A 141 -32.95 -1.22 13.91
C CYS A 141 -31.87 -1.14 14.99
N GLY A 142 -30.65 -1.57 14.66
CA GLY A 142 -29.52 -1.49 15.56
C GLY A 142 -28.17 -1.52 14.85
N VAL A 143 -27.19 -0.88 15.48
CA VAL A 143 -25.79 -0.85 15.08
C VAL A 143 -24.95 -1.22 16.29
N ARG A 144 -23.98 -2.12 16.10
CA ARG A 144 -22.95 -2.42 17.09
C ARG A 144 -21.59 -2.12 16.49
N PHE A 145 -20.98 -1.04 16.96
CA PHE A 145 -19.65 -0.61 16.54
C PHE A 145 -18.63 -1.12 17.55
N ILE A 146 -17.56 -1.75 17.06
CA ILE A 146 -16.50 -2.33 17.89
C ILE A 146 -15.17 -1.74 17.46
N LYS A 147 -14.45 -1.16 18.41
CA LYS A 147 -13.09 -0.65 18.25
C LYS A 147 -12.14 -1.32 19.23
N ALA A 148 -11.02 -1.80 18.71
CA ALA A 148 -9.91 -2.20 19.56
C ALA A 148 -9.30 -0.98 20.25
N MET A 149 -9.03 -1.10 21.55
CA MET A 149 -8.35 -0.07 22.35
C MET A 149 -7.00 -0.62 22.83
N PRO A 150 -5.93 -0.55 22.01
CA PRO A 150 -4.62 -1.08 22.40
C PRO A 150 -4.15 -0.53 23.75
N GLY A 151 -3.46 -1.36 24.53
CA GLY A 151 -2.99 -1.01 25.87
C GLY A 151 -4.07 -0.96 26.96
N SER A 152 -5.38 -0.96 26.65
CA SER A 152 -6.45 -0.94 27.66
C SER A 152 -6.90 -2.34 28.13
N GLY A 153 -6.39 -3.39 27.49
CA GLY A 153 -6.82 -4.79 27.71
C GLY A 153 -8.29 -5.07 27.36
N ALA A 154 -8.93 -4.18 26.60
CA ALA A 154 -10.34 -4.24 26.28
C ALA A 154 -10.65 -3.60 24.93
N GLU A 155 -11.89 -3.74 24.52
CA GLU A 155 -12.44 -3.14 23.33
C GLU A 155 -13.59 -2.22 23.74
N LEU A 156 -13.73 -1.17 22.95
CA LEU A 156 -14.84 -0.25 23.05
C LEU A 156 -15.96 -0.76 22.15
N VAL A 157 -17.15 -0.92 22.73
CA VAL A 157 -18.35 -1.25 21.98
C VAL A 157 -19.34 -0.09 22.12
N VAL A 158 -19.75 0.48 21.00
CA VAL A 158 -20.90 1.38 20.95
C VAL A 158 -22.06 0.60 20.39
N GLU A 159 -23.06 0.35 21.23
CA GLU A 159 -24.33 -0.19 20.78
C GLU A 159 -25.33 0.94 20.62
N ALA A 160 -25.93 1.05 19.44
CA ALA A 160 -26.95 2.03 19.11
C ALA A 160 -28.21 1.31 18.67
N LEU A 161 -29.36 1.67 19.25
CA LEU A 161 -30.66 1.05 19.00
C LEU A 161 -31.71 2.12 18.68
N SER A 162 -32.54 1.86 17.67
CA SER A 162 -33.63 2.77 17.29
C SER A 162 -34.89 2.56 18.16
N GLY A 163 -35.55 3.65 18.57
CA GLY A 163 -36.80 3.57 19.35
C GLY A 163 -36.62 2.98 20.76
N GLY A 164 -35.44 3.18 21.36
CA GLY A 164 -35.10 2.67 22.69
C GLY A 164 -34.43 1.30 22.65
N ASP A 165 -35.20 0.24 22.39
CA ASP A 165 -34.72 -1.15 22.43
C ASP A 165 -34.44 -1.76 21.05
N GLY A 166 -34.50 -0.97 19.98
CA GLY A 166 -34.27 -1.41 18.60
C GLY A 166 -35.54 -1.88 17.89
N GLY A 167 -36.63 -2.09 18.64
CA GLY A 167 -37.88 -2.65 18.12
C GLY A 167 -38.63 -1.78 17.12
N VAL A 168 -38.17 -0.55 16.85
CA VAL A 168 -38.76 0.34 15.84
C VAL A 168 -37.70 0.59 14.76
N PRO A 169 -37.96 0.29 13.48
CA PRO A 169 -37.03 0.61 12.42
C PRO A 169 -36.86 2.13 12.28
N PHE A 170 -35.61 2.59 12.13
CA PHE A 170 -35.30 4.01 12.09
C PHE A 170 -36.03 4.76 10.98
N THR A 171 -36.57 5.92 11.34
CA THR A 171 -37.15 6.94 10.45
C THR A 171 -36.87 8.32 11.03
N ASP A 172 -36.98 9.37 10.22
CA ASP A 172 -36.77 10.75 10.67
C ASP A 172 -37.68 11.07 11.87
N GLY A 173 -37.06 11.56 12.95
CA GLY A 173 -37.74 11.83 14.23
C GLY A 173 -37.71 10.69 15.25
N VAL A 174 -37.27 9.48 14.88
CA VAL A 174 -37.05 8.40 15.85
C VAL A 174 -35.73 8.60 16.59
N VAL A 175 -35.79 8.55 17.92
CA VAL A 175 -34.61 8.68 18.78
C VAL A 175 -33.75 7.42 18.72
N ILE A 176 -32.44 7.61 18.56
CA ILE A 176 -31.42 6.55 18.70
C ILE A 176 -30.90 6.61 20.14
N ARG A 177 -30.94 5.49 20.85
CA ARG A 177 -30.26 5.35 22.14
C ARG A 177 -28.92 4.66 21.93
N THR A 178 -27.88 5.23 22.53
CA THR A 178 -26.54 4.66 22.54
C THR A 178 -26.21 4.09 23.90
N ARG A 179 -25.33 3.08 23.92
CA ARG A 179 -24.71 2.51 25.11
C ARG A 179 -23.25 2.29 24.81
N LEU A 180 -22.41 2.69 25.75
CA LEU A 180 -20.98 2.44 25.72
C LEU A 180 -20.69 1.24 26.60
N LEU A 181 -20.09 0.21 26.02
CA LEU A 181 -19.67 -0.98 26.75
C LEU A 181 -18.15 -1.16 26.64
N ARG A 182 -17.59 -1.67 27.73
CA ARG A 182 -16.23 -2.18 27.79
C ARG A 182 -16.26 -3.69 27.66
N ALA A 183 -15.58 -4.21 26.65
CA ALA A 183 -15.45 -5.65 26.40
C ALA A 183 -14.00 -6.09 26.70
N PRO A 184 -13.69 -6.65 27.87
CA PRO A 184 -12.37 -7.21 28.14
C PRO A 184 -12.10 -8.39 27.20
N LEU A 185 -10.84 -8.57 26.77
CA LEU A 185 -10.48 -9.64 25.82
C LEU A 185 -10.89 -11.05 26.31
N ASP A 186 -10.78 -11.30 27.62
CA ASP A 186 -11.11 -12.58 28.26
C ASP A 186 -12.34 -12.47 29.20
N GLY A 187 -13.15 -11.42 29.06
CA GLY A 187 -14.19 -11.07 30.04
C GLY A 187 -15.58 -10.89 29.45
N ALA A 188 -16.55 -10.76 30.36
CA ALA A 188 -17.90 -10.34 30.01
C ALA A 188 -17.92 -8.82 29.75
N GLU A 189 -18.78 -8.41 28.83
CA GLU A 189 -18.98 -6.99 28.55
C GLU A 189 -19.71 -6.32 29.70
N THR A 190 -19.31 -5.09 29.99
CA THR A 190 -19.91 -4.26 31.02
C THR A 190 -20.30 -2.93 30.41
N GLU A 191 -21.56 -2.53 30.56
CA GLU A 191 -21.99 -1.18 30.25
C GLU A 191 -21.28 -0.19 31.19
N VAL A 192 -20.69 0.84 30.61
CA VAL A 192 -19.91 1.86 31.34
C VAL A 192 -20.56 3.24 31.27
N SER A 193 -21.39 3.50 30.26
CA SER A 193 -22.19 4.72 30.13
C SER A 193 -23.34 4.54 29.13
N ASP A 194 -24.39 5.34 29.28
CA ASP A 194 -25.49 5.51 28.32
C ASP A 194 -25.24 6.68 27.33
N THR A 195 -24.05 7.30 27.40
CA THR A 195 -23.57 8.31 26.46
C THR A 195 -22.20 7.94 25.88
N VAL A 196 -21.93 8.45 24.68
CA VAL A 196 -20.63 8.32 24.01
C VAL A 196 -19.93 9.67 24.06
N ASP A 197 -19.05 9.85 25.04
CA ASP A 197 -18.28 11.08 25.28
C ASP A 197 -16.80 10.77 25.57
N ASP A 198 -15.92 11.73 25.25
CA ASP A 198 -14.47 11.55 25.34
C ASP A 198 -14.00 11.31 26.79
N GLU A 199 -14.61 11.99 27.77
CA GLU A 199 -14.23 11.89 29.19
C GLU A 199 -14.46 10.47 29.73
N THR A 200 -15.63 9.90 29.46
CA THR A 200 -15.96 8.53 29.86
C THR A 200 -15.02 7.53 29.19
N ILE A 201 -14.70 7.72 27.91
CA ILE A 201 -13.78 6.84 27.17
C ILE A 201 -12.39 6.91 27.80
N GLU A 202 -11.85 8.11 28.02
CA GLU A 202 -10.53 8.29 28.62
C GLU A 202 -10.45 7.69 30.02
N LYS A 203 -11.47 7.90 30.85
CA LYS A 203 -11.56 7.33 32.20
C LYS A 203 -11.65 5.80 32.21
N THR A 204 -12.39 5.22 31.26
CA THR A 204 -12.67 3.78 31.21
C THR A 204 -11.54 2.98 30.58
N PHE A 205 -10.91 3.53 29.55
CA PHE A 205 -9.89 2.85 28.75
C PHE A 205 -8.47 3.36 29.04
N GLY A 206 -8.33 4.41 29.83
CA GLY A 206 -7.04 5.02 30.19
C GLY A 206 -6.40 5.84 29.07
N ARG A 207 -7.13 6.09 27.98
CA ARG A 207 -6.63 6.79 26.78
C ARG A 207 -7.76 7.37 25.93
N PRO A 208 -7.48 8.40 25.11
CA PRO A 208 -8.44 8.92 24.14
C PRO A 208 -8.86 7.87 23.11
N LEU A 209 -10.02 8.10 22.48
CA LEU A 209 -10.56 7.24 21.42
C LEU A 209 -9.57 7.08 20.26
N THR A 210 -8.89 8.16 19.87
CA THR A 210 -7.88 8.17 18.79
C THR A 210 -6.70 9.07 19.15
N LEU A 211 -5.53 8.84 18.56
CA LEU A 211 -4.39 9.73 18.78
C LEU A 211 -4.58 11.08 18.09
N ALA A 212 -5.35 11.14 16.99
CA ALA A 212 -5.70 12.40 16.34
C ALA A 212 -6.39 13.41 17.29
N LYS A 213 -7.16 12.94 18.27
CA LYS A 213 -7.70 13.80 19.34
C LYS A 213 -6.60 14.43 20.19
N THR A 214 -5.61 13.64 20.60
CA THR A 214 -4.46 14.11 21.38
C THR A 214 -3.63 15.10 20.58
N TRP A 215 -3.41 14.83 19.29
CA TRP A 215 -2.77 15.75 18.35
C TRP A 215 -3.50 17.07 18.26
N LYS A 216 -4.83 17.04 18.09
CA LYS A 216 -5.63 18.26 18.05
C LYS A 216 -5.45 19.12 19.31
N ILE A 217 -5.47 18.50 20.49
CA ILE A 217 -5.25 19.23 21.76
C ILE A 217 -3.85 19.87 21.79
N ALA A 218 -2.80 19.13 21.40
CA ALA A 218 -1.44 19.65 21.38
C ALA A 218 -1.26 20.79 20.38
N LEU A 219 -1.84 20.68 19.18
CA LEU A 219 -1.76 21.69 18.13
C LEU A 219 -2.60 22.94 18.46
N ASP A 220 -3.78 22.77 19.05
CA ASP A 220 -4.62 23.88 19.52
C ASP A 220 -3.91 24.69 20.64
N ALA A 221 -3.10 24.03 21.48
CA ALA A 221 -2.26 24.69 22.49
C ALA A 221 -1.06 25.40 21.85
N ALA A 222 -0.38 24.75 20.90
CA ALA A 222 0.71 25.35 20.13
C ALA A 222 0.27 26.61 19.37
N ALA A 223 -0.92 26.59 18.78
CA ALA A 223 -1.52 27.76 18.13
C ALA A 223 -1.80 28.94 19.08
N LYS A 224 -1.83 28.69 20.40
CA LYS A 224 -1.95 29.73 21.44
C LYS A 224 -0.60 30.14 22.04
N GLY A 225 0.50 29.62 21.51
CA GLY A 225 1.86 29.93 21.96
C GLY A 225 2.43 28.97 23.01
N GLU A 226 1.78 27.83 23.27
CA GLU A 226 2.25 26.86 24.27
C GLU A 226 3.17 25.79 23.65
N GLU A 227 4.22 25.39 24.38
CA GLU A 227 5.10 24.29 23.95
C GLU A 227 4.73 22.98 24.65
N VAL A 228 4.28 22.01 23.86
CA VAL A 228 3.78 20.72 24.32
C VAL A 228 4.76 19.61 23.97
N ILE A 229 5.09 18.77 24.95
CA ILE A 229 5.67 17.43 24.75
C ILE A 229 4.86 16.47 25.61
N LYS A 230 4.34 15.41 25.01
CA LYS A 230 3.50 14.43 25.70
C LYS A 230 3.88 13.02 25.28
N GLU A 231 4.18 12.16 26.24
CA GLU A 231 4.25 10.72 26.03
C GLU A 231 2.82 10.21 25.83
N VAL A 232 2.54 9.65 24.65
CA VAL A 232 1.20 9.17 24.28
C VAL A 232 1.07 7.66 24.45
N GLU A 233 2.19 6.95 24.30
CA GLU A 233 2.39 5.54 24.65
C GLU A 233 3.85 5.34 25.08
N PRO A 234 4.18 4.26 25.83
CA PRO A 234 5.57 4.00 26.22
C PRO A 234 6.50 3.98 25.00
N GLY A 235 7.50 4.86 25.00
CA GLY A 235 8.43 4.97 23.87
C GLY A 235 7.92 5.79 22.68
N TYR A 236 6.78 6.48 22.81
CA TYR A 236 6.20 7.30 21.75
C TYR A 236 5.69 8.63 22.29
N TRP A 237 6.33 9.72 21.86
CA TRP A 237 5.98 11.08 22.24
C TRP A 237 5.54 11.89 21.03
N ILE A 238 4.59 12.78 21.26
CA ILE A 238 4.24 13.85 20.33
C ILE A 238 4.74 15.18 20.90
N TRP A 239 5.12 16.10 20.03
CA TRP A 239 5.51 17.45 20.40
C TRP A 239 4.91 18.47 19.43
N ALA A 240 4.58 19.65 19.95
CA ALA A 240 4.05 20.77 19.19
C ALA A 240 4.42 22.11 19.86
N GLY A 241 4.64 23.15 19.06
CA GLY A 241 4.92 24.49 19.58
C GLY A 241 4.74 25.59 18.54
N PRO A 242 4.73 26.86 18.97
CA PRO A 242 4.66 28.02 18.07
C PRO A 242 5.93 28.13 17.22
N LYS A 243 5.91 29.01 16.21
CA LYS A 243 7.08 29.30 15.37
C LYS A 243 8.30 29.71 16.19
N GLU A 244 8.14 30.63 17.13
CA GLU A 244 9.22 31.03 18.03
C GLU A 244 9.55 29.88 19.00
N ASP A 245 10.85 29.57 19.14
CA ASP A 245 11.32 28.57 20.11
C ASP A 245 11.59 29.19 21.47
N ALA A 246 10.87 28.73 22.48
CA ALA A 246 11.07 29.09 23.89
C ALA A 246 11.81 27.98 24.67
N GLY A 247 12.28 26.92 23.98
CA GLY A 247 13.04 25.82 24.57
C GLY A 247 12.54 24.43 24.17
N LEU A 248 11.50 24.33 23.32
CA LEU A 248 10.96 23.06 22.84
C LEU A 248 12.03 22.22 22.14
N GLU A 249 12.85 22.84 21.28
CA GLU A 249 13.86 22.10 20.52
C GLU A 249 14.90 21.45 21.45
N GLN A 250 15.36 22.19 22.46
CA GLN A 250 16.30 21.65 23.45
C GLN A 250 15.66 20.53 24.26
N ARG A 251 14.41 20.67 24.69
CA ARG A 251 13.69 19.62 25.42
C ARG A 251 13.49 18.35 24.59
N VAL A 252 13.25 18.49 23.28
CA VAL A 252 13.16 17.35 22.35
C VAL A 252 14.53 16.67 22.21
N LYS A 253 15.62 17.45 22.08
CA LYS A 253 16.99 16.91 22.07
C LYS A 253 17.33 16.18 23.36
N ASP A 254 16.99 16.75 24.52
CA ASP A 254 17.23 16.13 25.83
C ASP A 254 16.43 14.84 26.00
N LEU A 255 15.21 14.78 25.45
CA LEU A 255 14.37 13.57 25.46
C LEU A 255 14.95 12.43 24.60
N VAL A 256 15.55 12.76 23.46
CA VAL A 256 16.27 11.79 22.61
C VAL A 256 17.56 11.35 23.30
N GLY A 257 18.35 12.31 23.80
CA GLY A 257 19.64 12.07 24.43
C GLY A 257 20.65 11.39 23.48
N ASP A 258 21.55 10.60 24.05
CA ASP A 258 22.55 9.80 23.30
C ASP A 258 22.03 8.41 22.89
N ASP A 259 20.73 8.16 23.03
CA ASP A 259 20.12 6.87 22.73
C ASP A 259 19.90 6.70 21.23
N LYS A 260 20.72 5.86 20.60
CA LYS A 260 20.66 5.56 19.15
C LYS A 260 19.35 4.91 18.71
N GLN A 261 18.56 4.37 19.64
CA GLN A 261 17.25 3.77 19.35
C GLN A 261 16.13 4.81 19.37
N LYS A 262 16.41 6.05 19.81
CA LYS A 262 15.46 7.15 19.82
C LYS A 262 15.78 8.16 18.73
N ALA A 263 14.74 8.66 18.09
CA ALA A 263 14.87 9.72 17.10
C ALA A 263 13.64 10.63 17.10
N ALA A 264 13.88 11.90 16.75
CA ALA A 264 12.86 12.92 16.61
C ALA A 264 12.60 13.23 15.14
N PHE A 265 11.32 13.31 14.76
CA PHE A 265 10.90 13.49 13.37
C PHE A 265 9.82 14.57 13.25
N PRO A 266 10.05 15.65 12.49
CA PRO A 266 9.02 16.64 12.18
C PRO A 266 7.91 16.05 11.30
N LEU A 267 6.64 16.39 11.57
CA LEU A 267 5.50 15.90 10.78
C LEU A 267 5.61 16.25 9.29
N ALA A 268 6.08 17.46 8.98
CA ALA A 268 6.22 17.95 7.61
C ALA A 268 7.22 17.14 6.77
N MET A 269 8.18 16.46 7.43
CA MET A 269 9.19 15.65 6.75
C MET A 269 8.76 14.20 6.55
N LEU A 270 7.80 13.69 7.33
CA LEU A 270 7.41 12.28 7.28
C LEU A 270 7.09 11.75 5.87
N PRO A 271 6.34 12.45 5.01
CA PRO A 271 6.05 11.95 3.65
C PRO A 271 7.28 11.74 2.77
N GLN A 272 8.44 12.27 3.16
CA GLN A 272 9.69 12.24 2.39
C GLN A 272 10.69 11.18 2.90
N MET A 273 10.45 10.58 4.08
CA MET A 273 11.47 9.77 4.77
C MET A 273 11.41 8.26 4.51
N ALA A 274 10.28 7.74 4.04
CA ALA A 274 10.09 6.30 3.78
C ALA A 274 8.85 6.07 2.90
N PRO A 275 8.68 4.89 2.28
CA PRO A 275 7.39 4.49 1.73
C PRO A 275 6.38 4.39 2.89
N MET A 276 5.61 5.46 3.06
CA MET A 276 4.64 5.56 4.15
C MET A 276 3.44 4.63 3.87
N PRO A 277 2.84 4.05 4.92
CA PRO A 277 1.63 3.25 4.76
C PRO A 277 0.53 4.09 4.11
N GLN A 278 -0.29 3.46 3.28
CA GLN A 278 -1.45 4.09 2.67
C GLN A 278 -2.44 4.53 3.76
N GLY A 279 -2.94 5.76 3.66
CA GLY A 279 -3.90 6.31 4.61
C GLY A 279 -3.89 7.84 4.66
N PRO A 280 -4.67 8.43 5.58
CA PRO A 280 -4.67 9.87 5.79
C PRO A 280 -3.36 10.29 6.44
N ALA A 281 -2.58 11.09 5.73
CA ALA A 281 -1.45 11.78 6.28
C ALA A 281 -1.90 12.93 7.19
N PHE A 282 -0.92 13.60 7.84
CA PHE A 282 -1.22 14.71 8.74
C PHE A 282 -2.08 15.84 8.16
N PRO A 283 -2.02 16.19 6.85
CA PRO A 283 -2.92 17.19 6.30
C PRO A 283 -4.40 16.80 6.38
N GLN A 284 -4.70 15.50 6.44
CA GLN A 284 -6.07 15.01 6.52
C GLN A 284 -6.59 14.88 7.96
N TRP A 285 -5.76 14.42 8.91
CA TRP A 285 -6.23 14.25 10.31
C TRP A 285 -6.03 15.46 11.21
N ALA A 286 -5.10 16.36 10.87
CA ALA A 286 -4.89 17.66 11.51
C ALA A 286 -5.13 18.82 10.54
N TYR A 287 -6.18 18.71 9.72
CA TYR A 287 -6.51 19.67 8.67
C TYR A 287 -6.67 21.11 9.17
N GLU A 288 -7.07 21.32 10.44
CA GLU A 288 -7.20 22.66 11.02
C GLU A 288 -5.86 23.41 11.13
N HIS A 289 -4.75 22.67 11.21
CA HIS A 289 -3.40 23.20 11.46
C HIS A 289 -2.40 22.83 10.37
N SER A 290 -2.81 22.04 9.37
CA SER A 290 -1.92 21.49 8.36
C SER A 290 -1.18 22.57 7.57
N GLU A 291 -1.87 23.64 7.20
CA GLU A 291 -1.29 24.77 6.48
C GLU A 291 -0.24 25.50 7.33
N ALA A 292 -0.55 25.75 8.60
CA ALA A 292 0.38 26.39 9.53
C ALA A 292 1.63 25.53 9.78
N ILE A 293 1.48 24.21 9.88
CA ILE A 293 2.61 23.27 9.98
C ILE A 293 3.45 23.30 8.70
N GLN A 294 2.83 23.25 7.53
CA GLN A 294 3.53 23.27 6.24
C GLN A 294 4.30 24.58 6.00
N LYS A 295 3.75 25.71 6.45
CA LYS A 295 4.39 27.03 6.38
C LYS A 295 5.44 27.27 7.47
N GLY A 296 5.60 26.34 8.42
CA GLY A 296 6.48 26.50 9.57
C GLY A 296 6.01 27.57 10.58
N GLU A 297 4.73 27.93 10.54
CA GLU A 297 4.08 28.80 11.53
C GLU A 297 3.77 28.04 12.83
N LEU A 298 3.59 26.72 12.72
CA LEU A 298 3.56 25.77 13.83
C LEU A 298 4.64 24.71 13.63
N ARG A 299 5.30 24.34 14.72
CA ARG A 299 6.26 23.23 14.76
C ARG A 299 5.55 22.02 15.38
N ALA A 300 5.64 20.87 14.74
CA ALA A 300 5.04 19.64 15.23
C ALA A 300 5.81 18.40 14.77
N GLY A 301 5.87 17.38 15.61
CA GLY A 301 6.55 16.14 15.29
C GLY A 301 6.46 15.10 16.40
N VAL A 302 7.22 14.03 16.23
CA VAL A 302 7.25 12.91 17.15
C VAL A 302 8.65 12.63 17.66
N VAL A 303 8.74 11.98 18.82
CA VAL A 303 9.93 11.23 19.24
C VAL A 303 9.53 9.78 19.35
N MET A 304 10.32 8.88 18.78
CA MET A 304 10.02 7.45 18.74
C MET A 304 11.21 6.64 19.24
N ASP A 305 10.92 5.67 20.10
CA ASP A 305 11.84 4.64 20.58
C ASP A 305 11.61 3.34 19.78
N GLN A 306 12.59 2.99 18.95
CA GLN A 306 12.54 1.79 18.13
C GLN A 306 12.55 0.52 18.96
N SER A 307 13.13 0.54 20.17
CA SER A 307 13.14 -0.61 21.08
C SER A 307 11.72 -0.91 21.61
N ALA A 308 10.92 0.13 21.86
CA ALA A 308 9.52 -0.01 22.26
C ALA A 308 8.67 -0.55 21.09
N THR A 309 8.88 -0.02 19.88
CA THR A 309 8.20 -0.49 18.67
C THR A 309 8.49 -1.96 18.39
N ARG A 310 9.76 -2.36 18.46
CA ARG A 310 10.21 -3.75 18.29
C ARG A 310 9.53 -4.70 19.27
N LYS A 311 9.48 -4.35 20.56
CA LYS A 311 8.81 -5.17 21.59
C LYS A 311 7.31 -5.34 21.31
N LEU A 312 6.64 -4.27 20.87
CA LEU A 312 5.24 -4.35 20.49
C LEU A 312 5.02 -5.27 19.30
N LEU A 313 5.85 -5.16 18.25
CA LEU A 313 5.78 -6.04 17.08
C LEU A 313 6.00 -7.51 17.44
N GLN A 314 7.00 -7.82 18.27
CA GLN A 314 7.27 -9.17 18.77
C GLN A 314 6.04 -9.74 19.50
N GLY A 315 5.49 -8.99 20.46
CA GLY A 315 4.30 -9.42 21.20
C GLY A 315 3.07 -9.60 20.32
N GLN A 316 2.86 -8.75 19.30
CA GLN A 316 1.76 -8.91 18.36
C GLN A 316 1.94 -10.14 17.47
N MET A 317 3.16 -10.42 16.97
CA MET A 317 3.45 -11.62 16.18
C MET A 317 3.22 -12.90 16.99
N GLU A 318 3.70 -12.96 18.22
CA GLU A 318 3.50 -14.11 19.12
C GLU A 318 2.02 -14.35 19.39
N ARG A 319 1.25 -13.28 19.62
CA ARG A 319 -0.20 -13.36 19.86
C ARG A 319 -0.95 -14.01 18.70
N VAL A 320 -0.50 -13.79 17.46
CA VAL A 320 -1.14 -14.33 16.26
C VAL A 320 -0.50 -15.63 15.75
N GLY A 321 0.46 -16.18 16.51
CA GLY A 321 1.12 -17.45 16.19
C GLY A 321 2.16 -17.38 15.08
N LEU A 322 2.67 -16.19 14.75
CA LEU A 322 3.81 -16.03 13.87
C LEU A 322 5.11 -16.22 14.65
N GLY A 323 6.06 -16.96 14.07
CA GLY A 323 7.44 -16.93 14.53
C GLY A 323 8.11 -15.62 14.10
N TRP A 324 9.21 -15.25 14.75
CA TRP A 324 9.96 -14.06 14.36
C TRP A 324 11.47 -14.24 14.57
N GLN A 325 12.25 -13.54 13.76
CA GLN A 325 13.71 -13.45 13.87
C GLN A 325 14.15 -12.00 13.72
N GLU A 326 15.18 -11.63 14.45
CA GLU A 326 15.75 -10.28 14.40
C GLU A 326 16.91 -10.21 13.40
N GLN A 327 16.95 -9.14 12.61
CA GLN A 327 18.04 -8.81 11.69
C GLN A 327 18.43 -7.34 11.83
N ASN A 328 19.65 -7.01 11.40
CA ASN A 328 20.18 -5.65 11.39
C ASN A 328 20.04 -4.92 12.74
N ASP A 329 20.46 -5.58 13.83
CA ASP A 329 20.40 -5.02 15.20
C ASP A 329 19.00 -4.53 15.65
N GLY A 330 17.95 -5.19 15.14
CA GLY A 330 16.57 -4.88 15.50
C GLY A 330 15.84 -3.95 14.55
N MET A 331 16.52 -3.47 13.49
CA MET A 331 15.90 -2.64 12.46
C MET A 331 14.89 -3.42 11.62
N VAL A 332 15.09 -4.73 11.47
CA VAL A 332 14.19 -5.60 10.72
C VAL A 332 13.77 -6.78 11.59
N LEU A 333 12.46 -7.00 11.67
CA LEU A 333 11.87 -8.23 12.20
C LEU A 333 11.35 -9.08 11.05
N VAL A 334 11.85 -10.29 10.94
CA VAL A 334 11.41 -11.25 9.93
C VAL A 334 10.35 -12.16 10.53
N ALA A 335 9.10 -11.94 10.15
CA ALA A 335 7.99 -12.80 10.51
C ALA A 335 8.07 -14.13 9.75
N THR A 336 7.74 -15.24 10.39
CA THR A 336 7.81 -16.58 9.81
C THR A 336 6.52 -17.37 10.04
N ALA A 337 6.08 -18.11 9.02
CA ALA A 337 5.03 -19.09 9.10
C ALA A 337 5.42 -20.34 8.29
N GLY A 338 5.90 -21.38 8.98
CA GLY A 338 6.50 -22.54 8.32
C GLY A 338 7.79 -22.16 7.59
N GLU A 339 7.87 -22.46 6.30
CA GLU A 339 9.03 -22.13 5.45
C GLU A 339 8.99 -20.72 4.85
N LEU A 340 7.86 -20.02 4.98
CA LEU A 340 7.63 -18.71 4.38
C LEU A 340 7.95 -17.61 5.38
N LEU A 341 8.48 -16.51 4.87
CA LEU A 341 8.83 -15.37 5.70
C LEU A 341 8.45 -14.04 5.05
N TRP A 342 8.36 -13.01 5.87
CA TRP A 342 8.13 -11.64 5.43
C TRP A 342 8.87 -10.65 6.35
N PRO A 343 9.72 -9.76 5.79
CA PRO A 343 10.43 -8.76 6.57
C PRO A 343 9.52 -7.58 6.94
N MET A 344 9.68 -7.05 8.15
CA MET A 344 9.08 -5.80 8.61
C MET A 344 10.17 -4.86 9.11
N GLU A 345 10.20 -3.66 8.56
CA GLU A 345 11.12 -2.61 8.99
C GLU A 345 10.53 -1.86 10.19
N VAL A 346 11.18 -1.99 11.35
CA VAL A 346 10.74 -1.37 12.61
C VAL A 346 10.62 0.16 12.49
N PRO A 347 11.55 0.88 11.83
CA PRO A 347 11.41 2.33 11.65
C PRO A 347 10.21 2.71 10.79
N ILE A 348 9.91 1.97 9.72
CA ILE A 348 8.76 2.25 8.85
C ILE A 348 7.46 2.09 9.64
N VAL A 349 7.34 1.01 10.41
CA VAL A 349 6.16 0.79 11.27
C VAL A 349 6.02 1.92 12.31
N ALA A 350 7.13 2.35 12.92
CA ALA A 350 7.12 3.45 13.87
C ALA A 350 6.63 4.75 13.19
N LEU A 351 7.31 5.18 12.12
CA LEU A 351 6.97 6.41 11.39
C LEU A 351 5.54 6.39 10.84
N GLY A 352 5.05 5.20 10.45
CA GLY A 352 3.66 4.98 10.04
C GLY A 352 2.64 5.42 11.09
N ALA A 353 2.93 5.27 12.39
CA ALA A 353 2.04 5.72 13.46
C ALA A 353 1.88 7.24 13.45
N ALA A 354 3.00 7.97 13.29
CA ALA A 354 2.97 9.42 13.18
C ALA A 354 2.33 9.89 11.88
N HIS A 355 2.64 9.23 10.76
CA HIS A 355 2.07 9.53 9.45
C HIS A 355 0.53 9.45 9.48
N LEU A 356 0.00 8.35 10.05
CA LEU A 356 -1.42 8.05 10.10
C LEU A 356 -2.15 8.73 11.28
N GLY A 357 -1.41 9.31 12.23
CA GLY A 357 -1.98 9.87 13.46
C GLY A 357 -2.53 8.80 14.40
N TRP A 358 -1.88 7.63 14.44
CA TRP A 358 -2.29 6.45 15.20
C TRP A 358 -1.42 6.23 16.41
N PHE A 359 -1.98 5.53 17.39
CA PHE A 359 -1.16 4.97 18.46
C PHE A 359 -0.23 3.87 17.90
N LEU A 360 0.98 3.78 18.45
CA LEU A 360 1.97 2.76 18.08
C LEU A 360 1.41 1.34 18.27
N GLY A 361 0.61 1.11 19.31
CA GLY A 361 -0.07 -0.17 19.51
C GLY A 361 -1.07 -0.51 18.41
N GLU A 362 -1.70 0.48 17.78
CA GLU A 362 -2.61 0.27 16.64
C GLU A 362 -1.81 -0.04 15.38
N THR A 363 -0.76 0.75 15.10
CA THR A 363 0.08 0.60 13.90
C THR A 363 0.85 -0.70 13.88
N THR A 364 1.41 -1.13 15.01
CA THR A 364 2.14 -2.41 15.11
C THR A 364 1.22 -3.60 14.92
N ALA A 365 0.00 -3.55 15.46
CA ALA A 365 -0.99 -4.60 15.26
C ALA A 365 -1.48 -4.65 13.80
N ALA A 366 -1.68 -3.49 13.15
CA ALA A 366 -2.00 -3.42 11.72
C ALA A 366 -0.85 -3.90 10.82
N ALA A 367 0.40 -3.61 11.16
CA ALA A 367 1.58 -4.06 10.42
C ALA A 367 1.74 -5.60 10.48
N VAL A 368 1.52 -6.19 11.66
CA VAL A 368 1.45 -7.66 11.80
C VAL A 368 0.25 -8.21 11.03
N GLY A 369 -0.87 -7.47 11.07
CA GLY A 369 -2.05 -7.57 10.21
C GLY A 369 -1.73 -7.91 8.77
N GLU A 370 -1.14 -6.90 8.13
CA GLU A 370 -0.72 -6.93 6.74
C GLU A 370 0.30 -8.04 6.49
N THR A 371 1.25 -8.24 7.41
CA THR A 371 2.26 -9.28 7.28
C THR A 371 1.66 -10.69 7.21
N MET A 372 0.65 -10.99 8.02
CA MET A 372 -0.08 -12.26 7.92
C MET A 372 -0.80 -12.42 6.58
N ALA A 373 -1.45 -11.35 6.09
CA ALA A 373 -2.12 -11.36 4.80
C ALA A 373 -1.12 -11.60 3.65
N ARG A 374 0.04 -10.93 3.70
CA ARG A 374 1.13 -11.12 2.73
C ARG A 374 1.66 -12.54 2.74
N ILE A 375 1.98 -13.10 3.92
CA ILE A 375 2.43 -14.49 4.04
C ILE A 375 1.36 -15.46 3.53
N THR A 376 0.08 -15.18 3.77
CA THR A 376 -1.04 -15.99 3.26
C THR A 376 -1.12 -15.98 1.74
N GLU A 377 -0.96 -14.82 1.10
CA GLU A 377 -0.95 -14.73 -0.37
C GLU A 377 0.31 -15.37 -0.96
N VAL A 378 1.47 -15.17 -0.33
CA VAL A 378 2.71 -15.87 -0.70
C VAL A 378 2.53 -17.39 -0.62
N LYS A 379 1.87 -17.88 0.43
CA LYS A 379 1.53 -19.29 0.57
C LYS A 379 0.62 -19.76 -0.56
N ARG A 380 -0.46 -19.01 -0.84
CA ARG A 380 -1.40 -19.33 -1.93
C ARG A 380 -0.68 -19.42 -3.27
N PHE A 381 0.22 -18.48 -3.54
CA PHE A 381 1.05 -18.47 -4.74
C PHE A 381 2.00 -19.67 -4.79
N ALA A 382 2.75 -19.94 -3.71
CA ALA A 382 3.68 -21.08 -3.64
C ALA A 382 2.98 -22.43 -3.81
N ASP A 383 1.82 -22.62 -3.18
CA ASP A 383 0.98 -23.81 -3.35
C ASP A 383 0.51 -23.94 -4.81
N ALA A 384 0.11 -22.85 -5.45
CA ALA A 384 -0.30 -22.85 -6.85
C ALA A 384 0.87 -23.17 -7.80
N VAL A 385 2.07 -22.64 -7.55
CA VAL A 385 3.28 -22.96 -8.32
C VAL A 385 3.58 -24.46 -8.23
N ARG A 386 3.53 -25.02 -7.02
CA ARG A 386 3.73 -26.47 -6.77
C ARG A 386 2.67 -27.33 -7.46
N ALA A 387 1.43 -26.85 -7.53
CA ALA A 387 0.35 -27.55 -8.21
C ALA A 387 0.47 -27.49 -9.75
N GLU A 388 0.98 -26.39 -10.31
CA GLU A 388 1.18 -26.25 -11.76
C GLU A 388 2.34 -27.14 -12.27
N ARG A 389 3.37 -27.39 -11.44
CA ARG A 389 4.56 -28.20 -11.77
C ARG A 389 4.83 -29.27 -10.72
N PRO A 390 3.96 -30.29 -10.58
CA PRO A 390 4.08 -31.31 -9.54
C PRO A 390 5.33 -32.19 -9.67
N GLU A 391 5.97 -32.21 -10.85
CA GLU A 391 7.22 -32.92 -11.11
C GLU A 391 8.49 -32.18 -10.65
N ILE A 392 8.36 -30.91 -10.24
CA ILE A 392 9.46 -30.08 -9.75
C ILE A 392 9.35 -29.90 -8.24
N THR A 393 10.48 -30.03 -7.55
CA THR A 393 10.53 -29.73 -6.12
C THR A 393 10.83 -28.25 -5.92
N PHE A 394 9.96 -27.52 -5.21
CA PHE A 394 10.18 -26.10 -4.91
C PHE A 394 10.60 -25.91 -3.45
N GLN A 395 11.77 -25.31 -3.25
CA GLN A 395 12.35 -25.01 -1.94
C GLN A 395 12.24 -23.51 -1.65
N ALA A 396 11.61 -23.14 -0.54
CA ALA A 396 11.65 -21.76 -0.07
C ALA A 396 13.03 -21.46 0.54
N GLN A 397 13.65 -20.37 0.08
CA GLN A 397 14.92 -19.86 0.60
C GLN A 397 14.78 -18.35 0.81
N GLY A 398 14.51 -17.96 2.05
CA GLY A 398 14.22 -16.57 2.36
C GLY A 398 12.96 -16.07 1.64
N THR A 399 13.10 -15.00 0.87
CA THR A 399 12.05 -14.41 0.04
C THR A 399 11.99 -15.00 -1.38
N GLN A 400 12.63 -16.15 -1.61
CA GLN A 400 12.68 -16.80 -2.90
C GLN A 400 12.09 -18.20 -2.87
N LEU A 401 11.50 -18.62 -3.99
CA LEU A 401 11.12 -20.00 -4.23
C LEU A 401 11.98 -20.58 -5.36
N ILE A 402 12.82 -21.55 -5.03
CA ILE A 402 13.80 -22.11 -5.95
C ILE A 402 13.30 -23.46 -6.49
N PRO A 403 13.05 -23.58 -7.80
CA PRO A 403 12.75 -24.86 -8.42
C PRO A 403 13.98 -25.76 -8.47
N LYS A 404 13.82 -27.02 -8.11
CA LYS A 404 14.81 -28.09 -8.22
C LYS A 404 14.22 -29.21 -9.07
N ARG A 405 14.87 -29.49 -10.21
CA ARG A 405 14.46 -30.53 -11.16
C ARG A 405 14.84 -31.92 -10.67
N ALA A 406 14.27 -32.94 -11.30
CA ALA A 406 14.51 -34.34 -10.95
C ALA A 406 15.99 -34.78 -11.09
N ASP A 407 16.74 -34.14 -12.00
CA ASP A 407 18.19 -34.37 -12.17
C ASP A 407 19.06 -33.65 -11.12
N GLY A 408 18.43 -32.94 -10.18
CA GLY A 408 19.10 -32.18 -9.12
C GLY A 408 19.51 -30.76 -9.52
N THR A 409 19.34 -30.36 -10.79
CA THR A 409 19.66 -29.00 -11.24
C THR A 409 18.66 -27.99 -10.67
N LEU A 410 19.16 -26.79 -10.35
CA LEU A 410 18.35 -25.67 -9.89
C LEU A 410 17.89 -24.86 -11.08
N GLY A 411 16.61 -24.48 -11.09
CA GLY A 411 16.10 -23.47 -12.01
C GLY A 411 16.24 -22.06 -11.44
N ARG A 412 15.55 -21.09 -12.04
CA ARG A 412 15.62 -19.68 -11.63
C ARG A 412 14.72 -19.43 -10.43
N ALA A 413 15.19 -18.64 -9.48
CA ALA A 413 14.43 -18.29 -8.29
C ALA A 413 13.23 -17.40 -8.64
N LEU A 414 12.08 -17.72 -8.07
CA LEU A 414 10.87 -16.89 -8.11
C LEU A 414 10.89 -15.93 -6.91
N ASN A 415 10.68 -14.63 -7.15
CA ASN A 415 10.67 -13.61 -6.09
C ASN A 415 9.30 -13.57 -5.40
N LEU A 416 9.25 -14.00 -4.14
CA LEU A 416 8.03 -14.05 -3.33
C LEU A 416 7.58 -12.69 -2.79
N MET A 417 8.41 -11.65 -2.86
CA MET A 417 8.00 -10.29 -2.45
C MET A 417 7.18 -9.57 -3.53
N ASP A 418 7.30 -9.98 -4.79
CA ASP A 418 6.73 -9.27 -5.93
C ASP A 418 5.68 -10.11 -6.69
N MET A 419 6.07 -11.32 -7.10
CA MET A 419 5.26 -12.13 -8.02
C MET A 419 3.85 -12.46 -7.50
N PRO A 420 3.64 -12.82 -6.22
CA PRO A 420 2.30 -13.11 -5.71
C PRO A 420 1.28 -11.98 -5.88
N PHE A 421 1.76 -10.73 -5.91
CA PHE A 421 0.93 -9.53 -5.94
C PHE A 421 0.72 -8.98 -7.35
N ARG A 422 1.52 -9.44 -8.32
CA ARG A 422 1.44 -9.02 -9.73
C ARG A 422 0.88 -10.07 -10.66
N MET A 423 0.99 -11.35 -10.29
CA MET A 423 0.69 -12.48 -11.17
C MET A 423 -0.32 -13.43 -10.50
N PRO A 424 -1.63 -13.16 -10.63
CA PRO A 424 -2.65 -14.03 -10.06
C PRO A 424 -2.47 -15.48 -10.52
N PRO A 425 -2.57 -16.47 -9.60
CA PRO A 425 -2.49 -17.89 -9.95
C PRO A 425 -3.40 -18.27 -11.12
N GLY A 426 -2.86 -19.04 -12.06
CA GLY A 426 -3.58 -19.50 -13.26
C GLY A 426 -3.64 -18.52 -14.44
N SER A 427 -3.22 -17.26 -14.25
CA SER A 427 -3.10 -16.29 -15.35
C SER A 427 -2.06 -16.73 -16.40
N LYS A 428 -2.13 -16.15 -17.62
CA LYS A 428 -1.12 -16.39 -18.67
C LYS A 428 0.28 -16.06 -18.16
N ASP A 429 0.37 -14.97 -17.41
CA ASP A 429 1.57 -14.38 -16.85
C ASP A 429 2.22 -15.30 -15.82
N PHE A 430 1.42 -15.78 -14.87
CA PHE A 430 1.81 -16.79 -13.90
C PHE A 430 2.42 -18.03 -14.56
N LYS A 431 1.76 -18.55 -15.61
CA LYS A 431 2.24 -19.74 -16.32
C LYS A 431 3.54 -19.50 -17.07
N ARG A 432 3.71 -18.32 -17.67
CA ARG A 432 4.94 -17.93 -18.36
C ARG A 432 6.12 -17.83 -17.40
N GLU A 433 5.92 -17.21 -16.24
CA GLU A 433 6.96 -17.06 -15.22
C GLU A 433 7.40 -18.42 -14.67
N ILE A 434 6.45 -19.33 -14.38
CA ILE A 434 6.77 -20.69 -13.94
C ILE A 434 7.58 -21.44 -14.99
N ARG A 435 7.19 -21.36 -16.27
CA ARG A 435 7.97 -21.96 -17.37
C ARG A 435 9.37 -21.35 -17.45
N PHE A 436 9.48 -20.02 -17.37
CA PHE A 436 10.78 -19.37 -17.38
C PHE A 436 11.66 -19.81 -16.21
N ALA A 437 11.10 -19.97 -15.02
CA ALA A 437 11.84 -20.41 -13.85
C ALA A 437 12.27 -21.88 -13.93
N CYS A 438 11.39 -22.74 -14.46
CA CYS A 438 11.53 -24.18 -14.40
C CYS A 438 12.20 -24.78 -15.63
N ASP A 439 11.91 -24.27 -16.82
CA ASP A 439 12.22 -24.95 -18.07
C ASP A 439 13.53 -24.45 -18.67
N GLU A 440 14.20 -25.37 -19.36
CA GLU A 440 15.25 -25.03 -20.29
C GLU A 440 14.64 -24.88 -21.68
N LEU A 441 15.30 -24.08 -22.52
CA LEU A 441 14.87 -23.98 -23.90
C LEU A 441 15.12 -25.34 -24.62
N PRO A 442 14.13 -25.87 -25.36
CA PRO A 442 14.33 -27.06 -26.19
C PRO A 442 15.55 -26.93 -27.11
N LYS A 443 16.32 -28.02 -27.24
CA LYS A 443 17.59 -28.04 -28.03
C LYS A 443 17.42 -27.69 -29.51
N ASN A 444 16.21 -27.81 -30.06
CA ASN A 444 15.88 -27.50 -31.44
C ASN A 444 15.41 -26.05 -31.66
N LEU A 445 15.30 -25.25 -30.60
CA LEU A 445 14.95 -23.84 -30.69
C LEU A 445 16.20 -22.96 -30.59
N ASP A 446 16.19 -21.88 -31.37
CA ASP A 446 17.25 -20.87 -31.34
C ASP A 446 17.13 -20.03 -30.05
N PRO A 447 18.13 -20.09 -29.15
CA PRO A 447 18.11 -19.38 -27.86
C PRO A 447 18.25 -17.86 -27.98
N THR A 448 18.47 -17.35 -29.20
CA THR A 448 18.47 -15.92 -29.51
C THR A 448 17.11 -15.42 -29.99
N ARG A 449 16.15 -16.32 -30.26
CA ARG A 449 14.81 -16.00 -30.78
C ARG A 449 13.66 -16.44 -29.88
N TRP A 450 13.93 -17.24 -28.87
CA TRP A 450 12.92 -17.81 -28.00
C TRP A 450 13.31 -17.72 -26.53
N CYS A 451 12.37 -17.28 -25.72
CA CYS A 451 12.47 -17.31 -24.28
C CYS A 451 12.08 -18.70 -23.75
N PRO A 452 12.71 -19.21 -22.66
CA PRO A 452 12.25 -20.41 -21.99
C PRO A 452 10.77 -20.37 -21.55
N CYS A 453 10.17 -19.18 -21.42
CA CYS A 453 8.74 -19.05 -21.14
C CYS A 453 7.82 -19.50 -22.31
N GLY A 454 8.38 -19.63 -23.52
CA GLY A 454 7.70 -20.01 -24.75
C GLY A 454 7.38 -18.86 -25.72
N ASP A 455 7.61 -17.61 -25.32
CA ASP A 455 7.39 -16.45 -26.20
C ASP A 455 8.64 -16.11 -27.03
N LYS A 456 8.44 -15.33 -28.10
CA LYS A 456 9.53 -14.84 -28.93
C LYS A 456 10.40 -13.88 -28.13
N ALA A 457 11.70 -14.04 -28.29
CA ALA A 457 12.70 -13.17 -27.73
C ALA A 457 13.51 -12.49 -28.83
N TRP A 458 14.21 -11.44 -28.44
CA TRP A 458 15.02 -10.61 -29.33
C TRP A 458 16.32 -10.20 -28.65
N VAL A 459 17.31 -9.89 -29.46
CA VAL A 459 18.60 -9.36 -29.02
C VAL A 459 18.43 -7.89 -28.64
N CYS A 460 18.95 -7.52 -27.48
CA CYS A 460 18.89 -6.17 -26.93
C CYS A 460 20.21 -5.81 -26.26
N ALA A 461 20.40 -4.53 -25.96
CA ALA A 461 21.49 -4.03 -25.13
C ALA A 461 20.90 -3.54 -23.80
N ARG A 462 21.54 -3.91 -22.67
CA ARG A 462 21.13 -3.46 -21.34
C ARG A 462 22.33 -3.05 -20.49
N ILE A 463 22.16 -1.99 -19.71
CA ILE A 463 23.17 -1.52 -18.76
C ILE A 463 23.08 -2.38 -17.49
N PHE A 464 24.22 -2.92 -17.08
CA PHE A 464 24.37 -3.64 -15.81
C PHE A 464 25.55 -3.07 -15.00
N PRO A 465 25.48 -3.12 -13.66
CA PRO A 465 26.64 -2.84 -12.82
C PRO A 465 27.75 -3.85 -13.07
N ALA A 466 29.02 -3.43 -12.95
CA ALA A 466 30.17 -4.30 -13.14
C ALA A 466 30.13 -5.58 -12.28
N ARG A 467 29.63 -5.47 -11.04
CA ARG A 467 29.43 -6.61 -10.14
C ARG A 467 28.55 -7.72 -10.73
N VAL A 468 27.55 -7.38 -11.54
CA VAL A 468 26.64 -8.38 -12.14
C VAL A 468 27.38 -9.19 -13.22
N VAL A 469 28.25 -8.55 -14.00
CA VAL A 469 29.09 -9.24 -14.99
C VAL A 469 30.11 -10.14 -14.32
N GLU A 470 30.69 -9.72 -13.19
CA GLU A 470 31.60 -10.56 -12.41
C GLU A 470 30.89 -11.78 -11.80
N GLN A 471 29.69 -11.60 -11.24
CA GLN A 471 28.85 -12.70 -10.78
C GLN A 471 28.49 -13.66 -11.91
N PHE A 472 28.19 -13.13 -13.10
CA PHE A 472 27.94 -13.95 -14.29
C PHE A 472 29.15 -14.80 -14.66
N LYS A 473 30.36 -14.21 -14.69
CA LYS A 473 31.59 -14.95 -14.97
C LYS A 473 31.82 -16.06 -13.95
N GLN A 474 31.59 -15.78 -12.66
CA GLN A 474 31.69 -16.79 -11.60
C GLN A 474 30.69 -17.94 -11.83
N ALA A 475 29.43 -17.62 -12.12
CA ALA A 475 28.38 -18.60 -12.36
C ALA A 475 28.60 -19.44 -13.64
N THR A 476 29.30 -18.89 -14.62
CA THR A 476 29.53 -19.53 -15.94
C THR A 476 30.95 -20.11 -16.10
N GLN A 477 31.65 -20.35 -14.99
CA GLN A 477 32.99 -20.95 -14.97
C GLN A 477 34.02 -20.15 -15.80
N GLY A 478 33.95 -18.82 -15.72
CA GLY A 478 34.88 -17.90 -16.36
C GLY A 478 34.47 -17.43 -17.76
N LYS A 479 33.32 -17.88 -18.29
CA LYS A 479 32.80 -17.36 -19.56
C LYS A 479 32.35 -15.91 -19.41
N SER A 480 32.53 -15.12 -20.46
CA SER A 480 32.14 -13.71 -20.47
C SER A 480 30.87 -13.51 -21.28
N PRO A 481 29.98 -12.58 -20.87
CA PRO A 481 28.90 -12.14 -21.73
C PRO A 481 29.47 -11.28 -22.86
N LYS A 482 28.68 -11.05 -23.91
CA LYS A 482 29.07 -10.11 -24.96
C LYS A 482 28.92 -8.68 -24.45
N ILE A 483 30.06 -8.05 -24.15
CA ILE A 483 30.16 -6.64 -23.78
C ILE A 483 30.15 -5.81 -25.07
N ILE A 484 29.26 -4.82 -25.14
CA ILE A 484 29.14 -3.85 -26.24
C ILE A 484 29.98 -2.62 -25.92
N GLU A 485 29.84 -2.10 -24.70
CA GLU A 485 30.55 -0.94 -24.18
C GLU A 485 30.83 -1.13 -22.68
N GLN A 486 31.91 -0.52 -22.19
CA GLN A 486 32.32 -0.59 -20.80
C GLN A 486 32.67 0.80 -20.27
N TRP A 487 32.09 1.13 -19.12
CA TRP A 487 32.44 2.28 -18.29
C TRP A 487 33.09 1.78 -16.99
N ASN A 488 33.50 2.70 -16.10
CA ASN A 488 34.22 2.35 -14.87
C ASN A 488 33.47 1.32 -14.01
N ASP A 489 32.19 1.59 -13.71
CA ASP A 489 31.38 0.78 -12.79
C ASP A 489 30.15 0.12 -13.45
N ALA A 490 30.03 0.25 -14.77
CA ALA A 490 28.88 -0.23 -15.55
C ALA A 490 29.31 -0.79 -16.90
N LEU A 491 28.54 -1.74 -17.42
CA LEU A 491 28.75 -2.33 -18.73
C LEU A 491 27.44 -2.37 -19.53
N LEU A 492 27.54 -2.07 -20.82
CA LEU A 492 26.48 -2.33 -21.78
C LEU A 492 26.64 -3.75 -22.30
N VAL A 493 25.67 -4.61 -21.98
CA VAL A 493 25.74 -6.05 -22.25
C VAL A 493 24.66 -6.44 -23.24
N ALA A 494 25.01 -7.29 -24.20
CA ALA A 494 24.03 -7.91 -25.07
C ALA A 494 23.18 -8.91 -24.28
N VAL A 495 21.87 -8.83 -24.41
CA VAL A 495 20.89 -9.69 -23.74
C VAL A 495 19.90 -10.28 -24.72
N ILE A 496 19.25 -11.36 -24.32
CA ILE A 496 18.06 -11.90 -24.96
C ILE A 496 16.86 -11.56 -24.09
N SER A 497 15.90 -10.82 -24.64
CA SER A 497 14.72 -10.32 -23.93
C SER A 497 13.45 -10.79 -24.62
N ASP A 498 12.44 -11.21 -23.87
CA ASP A 498 11.05 -11.13 -24.33
C ASP A 498 10.39 -9.89 -23.70
N ASP A 499 9.05 -9.83 -23.67
CA ASP A 499 8.30 -8.71 -23.09
C ASP A 499 8.38 -8.62 -21.57
N ARG A 500 9.08 -9.55 -20.89
CA ARG A 500 9.12 -9.70 -19.42
C ARG A 500 10.46 -10.12 -18.85
N HIS A 501 11.11 -11.08 -19.49
CA HIS A 501 12.31 -11.75 -19.01
C HIS A 501 13.52 -11.24 -19.76
N VAL A 502 14.62 -11.07 -19.05
CA VAL A 502 15.92 -10.73 -19.61
C VAL A 502 16.92 -11.81 -19.22
N ARG A 503 17.64 -12.32 -20.22
CA ARG A 503 18.71 -13.31 -20.05
C ARG A 503 20.01 -12.77 -20.62
N ILE A 504 21.10 -12.91 -19.87
CA ILE A 504 22.45 -12.62 -20.34
C ILE A 504 23.00 -13.90 -20.99
N PRO A 505 23.21 -13.96 -22.32
CA PRO A 505 23.90 -15.07 -22.98
C PRO A 505 25.42 -14.95 -22.82
N THR A 506 26.15 -16.07 -22.92
CA THR A 506 27.61 -15.98 -23.06
C THR A 506 27.97 -15.49 -24.47
N GLN A 507 29.16 -14.91 -24.63
CA GLN A 507 29.62 -14.52 -25.96
C GLN A 507 29.67 -15.71 -26.91
N GLU A 508 30.14 -16.88 -26.47
CA GLU A 508 30.22 -18.08 -27.30
C GLU A 508 28.84 -18.57 -27.76
N GLU A 509 27.79 -18.32 -26.97
CA GLU A 509 26.42 -18.68 -27.31
C GLU A 509 25.89 -17.85 -28.49
N LEU A 510 26.07 -16.52 -28.43
CA LEU A 510 25.70 -15.62 -29.54
C LEU A 510 26.52 -15.94 -30.80
N GLU A 511 27.81 -16.18 -30.61
CA GLU A 511 28.72 -16.55 -31.67
C GLU A 511 28.34 -17.90 -32.32
N GLY A 512 27.95 -18.89 -31.52
CA GLY A 512 27.48 -20.20 -31.98
C GLY A 512 26.14 -20.12 -32.73
N ALA A 513 25.33 -19.11 -32.42
CA ALA A 513 24.10 -18.78 -33.15
C ALA A 513 24.36 -17.97 -34.44
N GLY A 514 25.63 -17.71 -34.79
CA GLY A 514 26.02 -16.95 -35.99
C GLY A 514 25.95 -15.43 -35.83
N LEU A 515 25.74 -14.91 -34.61
CA LEU A 515 25.73 -13.48 -34.33
C LEU A 515 27.15 -12.99 -34.02
N LYS A 516 27.91 -12.68 -35.09
CA LYS A 516 29.29 -12.17 -35.01
C LYS A 516 29.47 -10.90 -35.83
N GLY A 517 30.29 -9.96 -35.35
CA GLY A 517 30.61 -8.70 -36.02
C GLY A 517 29.35 -7.99 -36.53
N ASP A 518 29.38 -7.55 -37.79
CA ASP A 518 28.28 -6.81 -38.44
C ASP A 518 26.93 -7.53 -38.41
N ILE A 519 26.89 -8.87 -38.30
CA ILE A 519 25.62 -9.62 -38.20
C ILE A 519 24.96 -9.34 -36.85
N PHE A 520 25.76 -9.30 -35.78
CA PHE A 520 25.26 -8.98 -34.45
C PHE A 520 24.75 -7.54 -34.39
N ASP A 521 25.54 -6.58 -34.89
CA ASP A 521 25.15 -5.16 -34.86
C ASP A 521 23.88 -4.89 -35.68
N ARG A 522 23.78 -5.52 -36.86
CA ARG A 522 22.56 -5.47 -37.68
C ARG A 522 21.37 -6.07 -36.96
N ARG A 523 21.55 -7.22 -36.31
CA ARG A 523 20.47 -7.88 -35.57
C ARG A 523 19.97 -7.01 -34.41
N LEU A 524 20.90 -6.41 -33.65
CA LEU A 524 20.58 -5.51 -32.55
C LEU A 524 19.76 -4.29 -33.05
N ALA A 525 20.15 -3.71 -34.18
CA ALA A 525 19.43 -2.59 -34.79
C ALA A 525 18.04 -2.97 -35.33
N GLU A 526 17.94 -4.10 -36.04
CA GLU A 526 16.67 -4.63 -36.58
C GLU A 526 15.65 -4.96 -35.48
N GLU A 527 16.12 -5.36 -34.31
CA GLU A 527 15.27 -5.79 -33.20
C GLU A 527 14.97 -4.71 -32.17
N LEU A 528 15.61 -3.55 -32.24
CA LEU A 528 15.35 -2.40 -31.38
C LEU A 528 13.85 -2.07 -31.24
N PRO A 529 13.01 -2.10 -32.31
CA PRO A 529 11.57 -1.83 -32.22
C PRO A 529 10.76 -2.81 -31.38
N ASN A 530 11.32 -4.00 -31.09
CA ASN A 530 10.67 -4.99 -30.24
C ASN A 530 10.94 -4.73 -28.74
N SER A 531 11.77 -3.75 -28.39
CA SER A 531 12.05 -3.41 -26.99
C SER A 531 10.78 -2.99 -26.26
N ILE A 532 10.49 -3.68 -25.15
CA ILE A 532 9.36 -3.39 -24.26
C ILE A 532 9.91 -3.11 -22.87
N PHE A 533 9.44 -2.02 -22.26
CA PHE A 533 9.78 -1.64 -20.90
C PHE A 533 8.50 -1.43 -20.09
N ALA A 534 8.45 -2.03 -18.90
CA ALA A 534 7.41 -1.72 -17.91
C ALA A 534 7.95 -0.63 -16.99
N VAL A 535 7.27 0.51 -16.93
CA VAL A 535 7.76 1.71 -16.23
C VAL A 535 6.67 2.33 -15.37
N ASP A 536 7.08 2.86 -14.23
CA ASP A 536 6.36 3.88 -13.47
C ASP A 536 7.11 5.21 -13.65
N VAL A 537 6.37 6.31 -13.63
CA VAL A 537 6.93 7.63 -13.95
C VAL A 537 6.42 8.70 -13.01
N SER A 538 7.30 9.61 -12.60
CA SER A 538 6.96 10.78 -11.82
C SER A 538 7.56 12.05 -12.42
N MET A 539 6.84 13.16 -12.27
CA MET A 539 7.24 14.46 -12.78
C MET A 539 7.63 15.38 -11.63
N HIS A 540 8.77 16.04 -11.80
CA HIS A 540 9.31 16.97 -10.82
C HIS A 540 9.54 18.32 -11.48
N GLU A 541 9.22 19.38 -10.76
CA GLU A 541 9.45 20.76 -11.20
C GLU A 541 10.29 21.47 -10.14
N ASP A 542 11.29 22.23 -10.57
CA ASP A 542 12.17 22.99 -9.68
C ASP A 542 11.64 24.42 -9.43
N LYS A 543 12.38 25.19 -8.63
CA LYS A 543 12.07 26.61 -8.33
C LYS A 543 12.08 27.52 -9.57
N ASN A 544 12.73 27.09 -10.66
CA ASN A 544 12.83 27.80 -11.93
C ASN A 544 11.80 27.31 -12.97
N GLN A 545 10.84 26.47 -12.56
CA GLN A 545 9.84 25.84 -13.42
C GLN A 545 10.43 24.93 -14.51
N LYS A 546 11.66 24.46 -14.32
CA LYS A 546 12.30 23.43 -15.13
C LYS A 546 11.84 22.06 -14.68
N ARG A 547 11.78 21.11 -15.62
CA ARG A 547 11.20 19.80 -15.37
C ARG A 547 12.22 18.68 -15.39
N ALA A 548 11.98 17.68 -14.55
CA ALA A 548 12.65 16.38 -14.57
C ALA A 548 11.60 15.26 -14.57
N LEU A 549 11.77 14.31 -15.49
CA LEU A 549 11.02 13.06 -15.59
C LEU A 549 11.85 11.94 -14.95
N LEU A 550 11.39 11.42 -13.83
CA LEU A 550 11.96 10.24 -13.20
C LEU A 550 11.16 9.01 -13.66
N ALA A 551 11.82 8.09 -14.36
CA ALA A 551 11.24 6.81 -14.76
C ALA A 551 11.91 5.67 -14.00
N PHE A 552 11.07 4.78 -13.48
CA PHE A 552 11.46 3.64 -12.68
C PHE A 552 10.90 2.35 -13.28
N GLY A 553 11.72 1.32 -13.40
CA GLY A 553 11.26 0.02 -13.87
C GLY A 553 12.41 -0.92 -14.25
N PRO A 554 12.15 -2.22 -14.40
CA PRO A 554 13.20 -3.21 -14.65
C PRO A 554 14.08 -2.83 -15.86
N LEU A 555 15.36 -2.58 -15.59
CA LEU A 555 16.42 -2.26 -16.56
C LEU A 555 16.15 -1.01 -17.43
N VAL A 556 15.27 -0.10 -16.99
CA VAL A 556 14.88 1.10 -17.76
C VAL A 556 16.04 2.06 -18.05
N ALA A 557 17.11 2.05 -17.26
CA ALA A 557 18.30 2.87 -17.51
C ALA A 557 18.87 2.68 -18.93
N SER A 558 18.70 1.47 -19.49
CA SER A 558 19.19 1.10 -20.82
C SER A 558 18.52 1.86 -21.96
N VAL A 559 17.40 2.54 -21.70
CA VAL A 559 16.71 3.40 -22.67
C VAL A 559 17.64 4.53 -23.14
N VAL A 560 18.53 5.03 -22.29
CA VAL A 560 19.45 6.14 -22.58
C VAL A 560 20.42 5.87 -23.74
N ILE A 561 20.65 4.60 -24.05
CA ILE A 561 21.59 4.19 -25.09
C ILE A 561 21.08 4.54 -26.51
N ASN A 562 19.80 4.91 -26.64
CA ASN A 562 19.21 5.21 -27.94
C ASN A 562 18.13 6.30 -27.87
N ASP A 563 18.36 7.42 -28.55
CA ASP A 563 17.42 8.56 -28.63
C ASP A 563 16.00 8.16 -29.08
N HIS A 564 15.86 7.13 -29.93
CA HIS A 564 14.54 6.66 -30.35
C HIS A 564 13.74 6.04 -29.20
N LEU A 565 14.40 5.36 -28.26
CA LEU A 565 13.77 4.81 -27.06
C LEU A 565 13.43 5.94 -26.07
N ILE A 566 14.31 6.93 -25.92
CA ILE A 566 14.07 8.12 -25.08
C ILE A 566 12.86 8.91 -25.59
N SER A 567 12.79 9.18 -26.90
CA SER A 567 11.65 9.86 -27.50
C SER A 567 10.35 9.05 -27.33
N ALA A 568 10.42 7.72 -27.43
CA ALA A 568 9.27 6.86 -27.16
C ALA A 568 8.83 6.88 -25.68
N LEU A 569 9.76 6.91 -24.73
CA LEU A 569 9.45 7.07 -23.29
C LEU A 569 8.78 8.42 -23.03
N HIS A 570 9.36 9.52 -23.54
CA HIS A 570 8.80 10.87 -23.43
C HIS A 570 7.40 10.94 -24.06
N GLY A 571 7.22 10.34 -25.23
CA GLY A 571 5.93 10.22 -25.91
C GLY A 571 4.88 9.43 -25.10
N ALA A 572 5.27 8.28 -24.53
CA ALA A 572 4.40 7.47 -23.67
C ALA A 572 3.93 8.22 -22.41
N CYS A 573 4.73 9.16 -21.93
CA CYS A 573 4.41 10.03 -20.79
C CYS A 573 3.61 11.29 -21.17
N GLY A 574 3.18 11.44 -22.42
CA GLY A 574 2.46 12.63 -22.89
C GLY A 574 3.35 13.85 -23.16
N LYS A 575 4.65 13.64 -23.43
CA LYS A 575 5.65 14.67 -23.74
C LYS A 575 5.81 15.76 -22.67
N PRO A 576 6.16 15.40 -21.42
CA PRO A 576 6.15 16.36 -20.30
C PRO A 576 7.30 17.36 -20.30
N LEU A 577 8.46 17.00 -20.87
CA LEU A 577 9.63 17.88 -21.03
C LEU A 577 9.46 18.77 -22.26
N ARG A 578 9.85 20.04 -22.17
CA ARG A 578 9.53 21.08 -23.16
C ARG A 578 10.64 21.32 -24.19
N GLY A 579 11.86 20.85 -23.92
CA GLY A 579 13.01 20.99 -24.83
C GLY A 579 13.08 19.90 -25.89
N ASP A 580 13.90 20.12 -26.92
CA ASP A 580 14.24 19.11 -27.93
C ASP A 580 15.42 18.22 -27.50
N GLU A 581 16.26 18.74 -26.60
CA GLU A 581 17.40 18.05 -25.98
C GLU A 581 17.28 18.15 -24.46
N VAL A 582 17.64 17.07 -23.78
CA VAL A 582 17.64 16.95 -22.32
C VAL A 582 18.86 16.16 -21.86
N SER A 583 19.25 16.34 -20.61
CA SER A 583 20.29 15.50 -20.01
C SER A 583 19.62 14.31 -19.32
N ALA A 584 20.20 13.13 -19.52
CA ALA A 584 19.77 11.88 -18.92
C ALA A 584 20.81 11.43 -17.90
N VAL A 585 20.38 11.12 -16.68
CA VAL A 585 21.21 10.59 -15.60
C VAL A 585 20.69 9.23 -15.19
N VAL A 586 21.58 8.25 -15.08
CA VAL A 586 21.27 6.90 -14.59
C VAL A 586 22.22 6.54 -13.47
N THR A 587 21.67 6.21 -12.31
CA THR A 587 22.42 5.85 -11.10
C THR A 587 22.26 4.37 -10.75
N THR A 588 21.21 3.74 -11.27
CA THR A 588 20.94 2.31 -11.10
C THR A 588 20.42 1.72 -12.41
N PRO A 589 20.40 0.38 -12.57
CA PRO A 589 19.84 -0.25 -13.76
C PRO A 589 18.34 0.05 -13.95
N ASN A 590 17.62 0.28 -12.86
CA ASN A 590 16.17 0.38 -12.86
C ASN A 590 15.65 1.83 -12.78
N VAL A 591 16.54 2.82 -12.89
CA VAL A 591 16.22 4.24 -12.77
C VAL A 591 16.83 5.04 -13.91
N ILE A 592 16.05 5.95 -14.49
CA ILE A 592 16.53 7.01 -15.37
C ILE A 592 15.85 8.33 -15.02
N CYS A 593 16.63 9.40 -14.90
CA CYS A 593 16.13 10.76 -14.76
C CYS A 593 16.46 11.55 -16.03
N LEU A 594 15.44 12.11 -16.68
CA LEU A 594 15.59 13.03 -17.81
C LEU A 594 15.26 14.44 -17.34
N HIS A 595 16.17 15.39 -17.45
CA HIS A 595 15.94 16.75 -16.96
C HIS A 595 16.28 17.82 -18.00
N GLU A 596 15.50 18.91 -17.96
CA GLU A 596 15.72 20.06 -18.83
C GLU A 596 17.04 20.78 -18.49
N PRO A 597 17.68 21.43 -19.48
CA PRO A 597 18.82 22.30 -19.22
C PRO A 597 18.48 23.40 -18.21
N GLY A 598 19.33 23.51 -17.19
CA GLY A 598 19.20 24.48 -16.08
C GLY A 598 18.27 24.05 -14.95
N PHE A 599 17.91 22.76 -14.87
CA PHE A 599 17.24 22.19 -13.70
C PHE A 599 18.15 22.29 -12.46
N ASP A 600 17.60 22.71 -11.33
CA ASP A 600 18.33 22.94 -10.07
C ASP A 600 19.04 21.68 -9.55
N ASP A 601 20.36 21.77 -9.29
CA ASP A 601 21.20 20.63 -8.91
C ASP A 601 20.78 20.01 -7.56
N ASP A 602 20.48 20.83 -6.55
CA ASP A 602 20.00 20.35 -5.23
C ASP A 602 18.68 19.55 -5.38
N ARG A 603 17.82 19.99 -6.30
CA ARG A 603 16.58 19.29 -6.61
C ARG A 603 16.83 18.02 -7.41
N LEU A 604 17.81 18.02 -8.32
CA LEU A 604 18.20 16.85 -9.09
C LEU A 604 18.70 15.73 -8.17
N GLU A 605 19.55 16.06 -7.20
CA GLU A 605 20.04 15.12 -6.18
C GLU A 605 18.88 14.47 -5.43
N GLN A 606 17.91 15.25 -4.94
CA GLN A 606 16.71 14.72 -4.29
C GLN A 606 15.90 13.77 -5.18
N VAL A 607 15.78 14.08 -6.48
CA VAL A 607 15.04 13.24 -7.44
C VAL A 607 15.78 11.93 -7.70
N LEU A 608 17.11 11.97 -7.77
CA LEU A 608 17.95 10.78 -7.94
C LEU A 608 17.93 9.90 -6.68
N ASP A 609 17.93 10.50 -5.49
CA ASP A 609 17.79 9.79 -4.20
C ASP A 609 16.43 9.11 -4.09
N MET A 610 15.35 9.78 -4.53
CA MET A 610 14.03 9.15 -4.64
C MET A 610 14.06 7.93 -5.57
N GLY A 611 14.71 8.04 -6.73
CA GLY A 611 14.88 6.94 -7.66
C GLY A 611 15.67 5.78 -7.06
N ALA A 612 16.78 6.06 -6.39
CA ALA A 612 17.60 5.05 -5.71
C ALA A 612 16.81 4.32 -4.62
N ALA A 613 16.03 5.06 -3.81
CA ALA A 613 15.15 4.48 -2.80
C ALA A 613 14.04 3.60 -3.42
N MET A 614 13.47 4.01 -4.55
CA MET A 614 12.51 3.17 -5.30
C MET A 614 13.16 1.88 -5.82
N ASP A 615 14.45 1.90 -6.14
CA ASP A 615 15.23 0.70 -6.49
C ASP A 615 15.73 -0.10 -5.27
N GLY A 616 15.33 0.30 -4.06
CA GLY A 616 15.68 -0.38 -2.82
C GLY A 616 17.13 -0.15 -2.35
N LEU A 617 17.79 0.92 -2.81
CA LEU A 617 19.08 1.35 -2.27
C LEU A 617 18.86 2.15 -0.97
N PRO A 618 19.51 1.77 0.14
CA PRO A 618 19.53 2.58 1.36
C PRO A 618 20.16 3.95 1.14
N ALA A 619 19.75 4.97 1.91
CA ALA A 619 20.18 6.37 1.75
C ALA A 619 21.70 6.58 1.93
N ASP A 620 22.39 5.69 2.63
CA ASP A 620 23.83 5.73 2.88
C ASP A 620 24.66 4.88 1.90
N VAL A 621 23.99 4.16 0.98
CA VAL A 621 24.65 3.30 0.00
C VAL A 621 24.81 4.05 -1.30
N LYS A 622 26.06 4.26 -1.71
CA LYS A 622 26.38 4.87 -3.00
C LYS A 622 25.73 4.06 -4.15
N PRO A 623 25.10 4.71 -5.14
CA PRO A 623 24.58 4.03 -6.31
C PRO A 623 25.65 3.20 -7.03
N PRO A 624 25.26 2.09 -7.68
CA PRO A 624 26.20 1.17 -8.32
C PRO A 624 27.01 1.79 -9.47
N PHE A 625 26.52 2.86 -10.08
CA PHE A 625 27.22 3.67 -11.08
C PHE A 625 26.60 5.07 -11.16
N ASP A 626 27.23 5.96 -11.91
CA ASP A 626 26.71 7.29 -12.21
C ASP A 626 27.14 7.65 -13.63
N LEU A 627 26.17 7.68 -14.54
CA LEU A 627 26.40 7.95 -15.96
C LEU A 627 25.42 9.02 -16.46
N SER A 628 25.92 9.88 -17.33
CA SER A 628 25.14 10.97 -17.92
C SER A 628 25.36 11.09 -19.43
N TRP A 629 24.30 11.50 -20.13
CA TRP A 629 24.31 11.76 -21.57
C TRP A 629 23.42 12.95 -21.89
N ASP A 630 23.76 13.68 -22.95
CA ASP A 630 22.82 14.56 -23.63
C ASP A 630 22.06 13.75 -24.68
N VAL A 631 20.73 13.77 -24.63
CA VAL A 631 19.86 12.94 -25.47
C VAL A 631 18.82 13.78 -26.20
N SER A 632 18.44 13.32 -27.39
CA SER A 632 17.44 14.00 -28.23
C SER A 632 16.05 13.42 -28.01
N LEU A 633 15.06 14.29 -27.83
CA LEU A 633 13.63 13.93 -27.76
C LEU A 633 12.96 13.90 -29.15
N THR A 634 13.68 14.33 -30.19
CA THR A 634 13.12 14.51 -31.55
C THR A 634 13.29 13.31 -32.47
N ALA A 635 14.07 12.31 -32.06
CA ALA A 635 14.23 11.07 -32.81
C ALA A 635 12.88 10.36 -33.03
N ALA A 636 12.71 9.66 -34.15
CA ALA A 636 11.47 8.92 -34.41
C ALA A 636 11.25 7.87 -33.32
N PRO A 637 10.12 7.85 -32.58
CA PRO A 637 9.97 6.98 -31.41
C PRO A 637 9.95 5.50 -31.80
N VAL A 638 10.75 4.69 -31.10
CA VAL A 638 10.87 3.23 -31.28
C VAL A 638 10.72 2.52 -29.93
N GLY A 639 10.18 1.30 -29.93
CA GLY A 639 9.92 0.52 -28.72
C GLY A 639 8.53 0.77 -28.10
N ARG A 640 8.23 0.08 -27.00
CA ARG A 640 6.94 0.18 -26.29
C ARG A 640 7.14 0.31 -24.79
N PHE A 641 6.31 1.14 -24.16
CA PHE A 641 6.32 1.38 -22.73
C PHE A 641 4.96 1.00 -22.13
N VAL A 642 4.98 0.17 -21.10
CA VAL A 642 3.79 -0.29 -20.37
C VAL A 642 3.79 0.39 -19.01
N ASN A 643 2.73 1.13 -18.69
CA ASN A 643 2.61 1.78 -17.38
C ASN A 643 2.31 0.72 -16.30
N LEU A 644 3.14 0.66 -15.27
CA LEU A 644 2.98 -0.25 -14.12
C LEU A 644 1.85 0.18 -13.17
N ASN A 645 1.53 1.47 -13.12
CA ASN A 645 0.46 2.06 -12.33
C ASN A 645 -0.52 2.81 -13.25
N PRO A 646 -1.34 2.10 -14.06
CA PRO A 646 -2.39 2.77 -14.81
C PRO A 646 -3.37 3.40 -13.81
N ALA A 647 -3.68 4.69 -13.99
CA ALA A 647 -4.71 5.34 -13.20
C ALA A 647 -6.00 4.49 -13.22
N PRO A 648 -6.70 4.31 -12.08
CA PRO A 648 -7.96 3.59 -12.06
C PRO A 648 -8.92 4.17 -13.10
N PRO A 649 -9.73 3.34 -13.79
CA PRO A 649 -10.69 3.85 -14.76
C PRO A 649 -11.61 4.89 -14.09
N GLY A 650 -11.53 6.15 -14.53
CA GLY A 650 -12.33 7.25 -13.98
C GLY A 650 -11.57 8.29 -13.15
N GLN A 651 -10.27 8.10 -12.87
CA GLN A 651 -9.40 9.17 -12.38
C GLN A 651 -8.51 9.64 -13.53
N GLY A 652 -8.62 10.92 -13.90
CA GLY A 652 -7.67 11.54 -14.82
C GLY A 652 -6.23 11.45 -14.29
N PRO A 653 -5.22 11.76 -15.11
CA PRO A 653 -3.83 11.71 -14.68
C PRO A 653 -3.66 12.45 -13.35
N GLN A 654 -3.06 11.79 -12.36
CA GLN A 654 -2.67 12.39 -11.09
C GLN A 654 -1.81 13.61 -11.40
N GLN A 655 -2.43 14.78 -11.37
CA GLN A 655 -1.70 16.02 -11.24
C GLN A 655 -1.22 16.03 -9.79
N GLY A 656 0.09 16.13 -9.59
CA GLY A 656 0.65 16.59 -8.31
C GLY A 656 -0.04 17.89 -7.86
N PRO A 657 0.18 18.34 -6.61
CA PRO A 657 -0.58 19.42 -6.00
C PRO A 657 -0.72 20.59 -6.97
N GLN A 658 -1.95 20.79 -7.48
CA GLN A 658 -2.26 21.91 -8.35
C GLN A 658 -1.96 23.17 -7.55
N ALA A 659 -0.96 23.93 -7.98
CA ALA A 659 -0.86 25.33 -7.61
C ALA A 659 -2.19 25.99 -8.01
N GLN A 660 -2.97 26.43 -7.01
CA GLN A 660 -4.21 27.14 -7.24
C GLN A 660 -3.91 28.35 -8.12
N ALA A 661 -4.36 28.30 -9.37
CA ALA A 661 -4.34 29.44 -10.26
C ALA A 661 -5.19 30.56 -9.64
N GLN A 662 -4.53 31.65 -9.24
CA GLN A 662 -5.20 32.87 -8.82
C GLN A 662 -6.08 33.37 -9.97
N ALA A 663 -7.37 33.54 -9.69
CA ALA A 663 -8.30 34.17 -10.61
C ALA A 663 -7.83 35.60 -10.94
N PRO A 664 -7.88 36.04 -12.21
CA PRO A 664 -7.49 37.39 -12.58
C PRO A 664 -8.51 38.38 -12.02
N ARG A 665 -8.03 39.33 -11.21
CA ARG A 665 -8.83 40.49 -10.81
C ARG A 665 -9.16 41.31 -12.06
N GLY A 666 -10.45 41.35 -12.39
CA GLY A 666 -10.99 42.23 -13.42
C GLY A 666 -10.81 43.70 -13.05
N ARG A 667 -10.77 44.52 -14.10
CA ARG A 667 -10.68 45.99 -14.08
C ARG A 667 -11.67 46.66 -13.13
#